data_AF-A0A821NYW5-F1
#
_entry.id   AF-A0A821NYW5-F1
#
_cell.length_a   1.000
_cell.length_b   1.000
_cell.length_c   1.000
_cell.angle_alpha   90.00
_cell.angle_beta   90.00
_cell.angle_gamma   90.00
#
_symmetry.space_group_name_H-M   'P 1'
#
loop_
_entity.id
_entity.type
_entity.pdbx_description
1 polymer ?
#
loop_
_entity_poly.entity_id
_entity_poly.type
_entity_poly.pdbx_seq_one_letter_code
_entity_poly.pdbx_strand_id
1 'polypeptide(L)'
;MTSSSYMLERELLGSARTIIDAHSNTTLTQQPQQNTFRTSYGLSSQIPFTTTTSSYHQIGYGGNGSTENFESKKALADLQDQMRVLKKDLEKKDSLIQELSSMRDSNKHVHFESNRYDTFTGQDRASIEAIRRELDQYRLKVEGLNHELRDLSIKSSAKDERINELKHEIESLKKEHDLVVHANNQLQLRARELESNIGSYDSVADINAENTLLKGRMIKIEEINRSLESECNSNRATLQQMSNQLNLFDHNNVNHRLQIDSMRAERDAALHDKETIKQELETVKSRLDSVQKAWQNTRDELDQRENRFTSHELHLKQLENDSLYNKSCLDAFKQQVSQLLSDGYVKVEPKEDEIKEKIHLLMQSSKDRGIIITNLQNQKEQLSKQLQEQIELNKETDKKRRHTESHVLELEQRVKTLDNNYTTTEVYRENLKQDKTKFLHFLERLAAIMRIETVSNELGYELNPDVILVRAEQLMKVENDSIVDQKSSMYNLQRKIKQLKEQMENKDLHLDLLKKKVTTLEEGRTAKTDLEREIDDHVILSRKMKVKVEALTQQVNDLKNENTQLKAQSTDVHTLKGRLAEREKEIRHLLEDINKLEGTRDRQAVKISTLQDKIHSVDDDANRTLLSSDNAVRVLSNELRFLKGSLEQVTERERRLIDFRALIARMLGLDAKTLAVPDYEITARLEHLLTIVQPAMGIPVVQMPVTTTTKPLSVSQQQQQKPPYHNGHYHTDSRQNTHSAHGRRRSPSPPSRRTGVNHRARSLSSLHAGIDPKTY
;
A
#
# COMPACT_ATOMS: atom_id res chain seq x y z
N MET A 1 -44.50 -26.72 -17.37
CA MET A 1 -44.24 -28.18 -17.36
C MET A 1 -42.87 -28.38 -17.98
N THR A 2 -41.79 -28.78 -17.33
CA THR A 2 -41.46 -29.25 -15.97
C THR A 2 -39.95 -28.99 -15.88
N SER A 3 -39.49 -28.06 -15.05
CA SER A 3 -39.09 -28.27 -13.65
C SER A 3 -37.89 -29.21 -13.51
N SER A 4 -36.72 -28.67 -13.15
CA SER A 4 -36.21 -28.69 -11.77
C SER A 4 -34.72 -28.33 -11.74
N SER A 5 -34.11 -27.78 -10.68
CA SER A 5 -34.52 -27.04 -9.49
C SER A 5 -33.28 -27.02 -8.56
N TYR A 6 -33.24 -26.05 -7.64
CA TYR A 6 -32.47 -26.03 -6.38
C TYR A 6 -30.96 -25.73 -6.46
N MET A 7 -30.33 -25.02 -5.52
CA MET A 7 -30.73 -24.02 -4.51
C MET A 7 -29.45 -23.61 -3.74
N LEU A 8 -29.56 -22.52 -2.97
CA LEU A 8 -28.76 -22.11 -1.79
C LEU A 8 -27.38 -21.49 -2.06
N GLU A 9 -27.20 -20.18 -1.87
CA GLU A 9 -27.11 -19.38 -0.62
C GLU A 9 -25.76 -19.45 0.09
N ARG A 10 -25.21 -18.23 0.29
CA ARG A 10 -24.34 -17.78 1.40
C ARG A 10 -22.92 -18.36 1.43
N GLU A 11 -21.84 -17.61 1.62
CA GLU A 11 -21.63 -16.47 2.51
C GLU A 11 -20.26 -15.78 2.22
N LEU A 12 -20.16 -14.52 2.64
CA LEU A 12 -18.98 -13.82 3.18
C LEU A 12 -17.86 -13.24 2.29
N LEU A 13 -17.77 -11.90 2.47
CA LEU A 13 -16.57 -11.07 2.70
C LEU A 13 -15.63 -10.73 1.54
N GLY A 14 -15.46 -9.41 1.34
CA GLY A 14 -14.11 -8.89 1.12
C GLY A 14 -13.97 -7.63 0.27
N SER A 15 -14.05 -6.47 0.95
CA SER A 15 -13.15 -5.33 0.76
C SER A 15 -13.36 -4.34 -0.41
N ALA A 16 -13.87 -3.16 -0.06
CA ALA A 16 -13.18 -1.91 -0.36
C ALA A 16 -13.61 -0.83 0.66
N ARG A 17 -12.71 -0.59 1.63
CA ARG A 17 -12.69 0.60 2.49
C ARG A 17 -12.38 1.82 1.64
N THR A 18 -13.16 2.88 1.80
CA THR A 18 -12.66 4.26 1.70
C THR A 18 -12.89 4.91 3.06
N ILE A 19 -11.80 5.15 3.77
CA ILE A 19 -11.72 5.99 4.96
C ILE A 19 -11.14 7.32 4.48
N ILE A 20 -11.82 8.44 4.72
CA ILE A 20 -11.20 9.67 5.21
C ILE A 20 -12.19 10.32 6.19
N ASP A 21 -11.86 10.17 7.47
CA ASP A 21 -12.27 11.06 8.56
C ASP A 21 -11.35 12.29 8.60
N ALA A 22 -11.91 13.46 8.89
CA ALA A 22 -11.43 14.46 9.87
C ALA A 22 -12.25 15.76 9.66
N HIS A 23 -13.21 16.11 10.53
CA HIS A 23 -13.06 16.78 11.82
C HIS A 23 -12.38 18.17 11.81
N SER A 24 -13.20 19.14 12.25
CA SER A 24 -12.91 20.25 13.19
C SER A 24 -12.62 21.66 12.65
N ASN A 25 -13.50 22.58 13.06
CA ASN A 25 -13.28 23.86 13.77
C ASN A 25 -11.96 24.62 13.46
N THR A 26 -11.91 25.94 13.23
CA THR A 26 -12.39 27.01 14.12
C THR A 26 -12.13 28.37 13.40
N THR A 27 -13.16 29.23 13.34
CA THR A 27 -13.19 30.69 13.62
C THR A 27 -11.98 31.59 13.30
N LEU A 28 -12.18 32.64 12.48
CA LEU A 28 -12.10 34.07 12.92
C LEU A 28 -12.54 35.07 11.81
N THR A 29 -13.51 35.95 12.16
CA THR A 29 -13.71 37.39 11.76
C THR A 29 -13.84 37.76 10.26
N GLN A 30 -14.78 38.60 9.81
CA GLN A 30 -15.19 39.92 10.33
C GLN A 30 -16.46 40.45 9.60
N GLN A 31 -17.45 40.96 10.37
CA GLN A 31 -18.39 42.10 10.15
C GLN A 31 -19.15 42.37 8.81
N PRO A 32 -20.18 43.25 8.77
CA PRO A 32 -21.04 43.83 9.84
C PRO A 32 -22.57 43.71 9.51
N GLN A 33 -23.43 43.99 10.49
CA GLN A 33 -24.56 44.94 10.43
C GLN A 33 -25.73 44.58 11.38
N GLN A 34 -26.09 45.60 12.16
CA GLN A 34 -27.43 46.00 12.61
C GLN A 34 -28.20 45.19 13.68
N ASN A 35 -28.38 45.92 14.78
CA ASN A 35 -29.65 46.21 15.47
C ASN A 35 -30.18 45.33 16.61
N THR A 36 -30.34 46.05 17.73
CA THR A 36 -31.46 46.06 18.70
C THR A 36 -31.57 44.94 19.73
N PHE A 37 -31.35 45.29 21.00
CA PHE A 37 -32.30 45.28 22.15
C PHE A 37 -31.45 45.37 23.45
N ARG A 38 -31.37 46.50 24.16
CA ARG A 38 -32.33 47.14 25.08
C ARG A 38 -32.47 46.43 26.44
N THR A 39 -31.76 46.95 27.44
CA THR A 39 -32.10 47.11 28.88
C THR A 39 -30.80 47.54 29.59
N SER A 40 -30.73 48.44 30.56
CA SER A 40 -31.70 49.23 31.32
C SER A 40 -30.92 50.20 32.21
N TYR A 41 -31.37 51.46 32.24
CA TYR A 41 -31.28 52.47 33.30
C TYR A 41 -29.95 52.70 34.06
N GLY A 42 -29.34 53.85 33.78
CA GLY A 42 -28.45 54.57 34.69
C GLY A 42 -28.59 56.07 34.44
N LEU A 43 -29.30 56.77 35.32
CA LEU A 43 -29.42 58.22 35.37
C LEU A 43 -29.01 58.69 36.77
N SER A 44 -28.48 59.91 36.82
CA SER A 44 -28.29 60.78 37.99
C SER A 44 -27.14 60.44 38.95
N SER A 45 -26.47 61.40 39.58
CA SER A 45 -26.50 62.86 39.45
C SER A 45 -25.30 63.44 40.20
N GLN A 46 -25.07 64.72 39.95
CA GLN A 46 -24.42 65.65 40.86
C GLN A 46 -24.97 65.58 42.30
N ILE A 47 -24.09 65.95 43.22
CA ILE A 47 -24.30 66.19 44.66
C ILE A 47 -25.22 67.42 44.85
N PRO A 48 -26.14 67.38 45.83
CA PRO A 48 -26.16 68.41 46.87
C PRO A 48 -26.41 67.85 48.28
N PHE A 49 -25.93 68.56 49.29
CA PHE A 49 -26.12 68.29 50.72
C PHE A 49 -26.93 69.43 51.35
N THR A 50 -28.00 69.12 52.09
CA THR A 50 -28.54 69.97 53.19
C THR A 50 -29.50 69.17 54.10
N THR A 51 -29.14 69.13 55.40
CA THR A 51 -29.98 69.26 56.63
C THR A 51 -31.03 68.16 56.91
N THR A 52 -31.22 67.58 58.11
CA THR A 52 -31.45 68.18 59.45
C THR A 52 -31.56 67.09 60.53
N THR A 53 -31.45 67.51 61.81
CA THR A 53 -32.06 66.95 63.05
C THR A 53 -31.46 65.67 63.64
N SER A 54 -31.35 65.45 64.96
CA SER A 54 -31.42 66.25 66.20
C SER A 54 -31.26 65.26 67.37
N SER A 55 -30.55 65.68 68.42
CA SER A 55 -30.75 65.34 69.85
C SER A 55 -30.66 63.88 70.31
N TYR A 56 -29.82 63.61 71.31
CA TYR A 56 -30.23 63.41 72.72
C TYR A 56 -29.06 62.89 73.57
N HIS A 57 -28.79 63.58 74.69
CA HIS A 57 -28.48 63.05 76.05
C HIS A 57 -27.17 62.24 76.25
N GLN A 58 -26.46 62.23 77.39
CA GLN A 58 -26.69 62.70 78.76
C GLN A 58 -25.41 62.50 79.62
N ILE A 59 -25.30 63.28 80.72
CA ILE A 59 -24.68 62.97 82.05
C ILE A 59 -23.13 62.84 82.09
N GLY A 60 -22.37 63.46 83.00
CA GLY A 60 -22.67 64.31 84.16
C GLY A 60 -21.58 64.21 85.24
N TYR A 61 -21.54 65.25 86.10
CA TYR A 61 -21.06 65.36 87.50
C TYR A 61 -19.70 66.01 87.87
N GLY A 62 -19.84 67.09 88.68
CA GLY A 62 -18.97 67.53 89.79
C GLY A 62 -18.11 68.77 89.50
N GLY A 63 -18.11 69.89 90.25
CA GLY A 63 -18.80 70.31 91.48
C GLY A 63 -17.99 71.42 92.19
N ASN A 64 -18.70 72.44 92.73
CA ASN A 64 -18.33 73.48 93.71
C ASN A 64 -17.26 74.54 93.35
N GLY A 65 -17.38 75.82 93.71
CA GLY A 65 -18.25 76.47 94.69
C GLY A 65 -17.41 77.38 95.61
N SER A 66 -17.66 78.68 95.49
CA SER A 66 -17.11 79.87 96.17
C SER A 66 -17.20 79.92 97.70
N THR A 67 -16.28 80.68 98.33
CA THR A 67 -16.37 81.50 99.57
C THR A 67 -14.96 82.06 99.88
N GLU A 68 -14.65 83.10 100.66
CA GLU A 68 -15.29 84.22 101.36
C GLU A 68 -14.13 85.08 101.93
N ASN A 69 -14.28 86.40 101.90
CA ASN A 69 -14.38 87.31 103.05
C ASN A 69 -13.51 87.15 104.34
N PHE A 70 -13.31 88.32 104.99
CA PHE A 70 -12.92 88.56 106.38
C PHE A 70 -11.44 88.49 106.81
N GLU A 71 -10.93 89.61 107.32
CA GLU A 71 -10.71 89.81 108.77
C GLU A 71 -10.28 91.25 109.10
N SER A 72 -10.68 91.90 110.19
CA SER A 72 -11.29 91.41 111.44
C SER A 72 -12.26 92.46 111.98
N LYS A 73 -13.57 92.18 112.02
CA LYS A 73 -14.27 91.46 113.11
C LYS A 73 -14.24 92.22 114.44
N LYS A 74 -15.44 92.38 115.02
CA LYS A 74 -15.66 92.38 116.48
C LYS A 74 -15.39 93.71 117.22
N ALA A 75 -15.95 94.80 116.72
CA ALA A 75 -16.35 95.96 117.53
C ALA A 75 -17.22 96.86 116.63
N LEU A 76 -18.46 97.23 116.94
CA LEU A 76 -19.15 97.17 118.19
C LEU A 76 -20.57 97.63 117.87
N ALA A 77 -21.56 96.76 118.07
CA ALA A 77 -22.94 97.20 118.23
C ALA A 77 -23.13 98.04 119.52
N ASP A 78 -22.08 98.28 120.32
CA ASP A 78 -22.17 98.94 121.64
C ASP A 78 -21.56 100.35 121.69
N LEU A 79 -21.63 101.12 120.59
CA LEU A 79 -21.45 102.59 120.65
C LEU A 79 -22.56 103.37 119.92
N GLN A 80 -23.81 102.90 120.09
CA GLN A 80 -24.88 103.79 120.56
C GLN A 80 -24.43 104.45 121.89
N ASP A 81 -24.99 105.62 122.23
CA ASP A 81 -25.03 106.20 123.58
C ASP A 81 -24.04 107.27 124.10
N GLN A 82 -23.02 107.75 123.37
CA GLN A 82 -22.19 108.87 123.93
C GLN A 82 -21.92 110.13 123.08
N MET A 83 -22.45 110.27 121.86
CA MET A 83 -22.43 111.57 121.12
C MET A 83 -23.81 112.26 121.04
N ARG A 84 -24.71 111.88 121.96
CA ARG A 84 -25.89 112.65 122.36
C ARG A 84 -25.55 113.86 123.25
N VAL A 85 -24.26 114.08 123.57
CA VAL A 85 -23.78 115.06 124.56
C VAL A 85 -23.28 116.38 123.94
N LEU A 86 -23.24 116.53 122.59
CA LEU A 86 -23.00 117.83 121.92
C LEU A 86 -24.26 118.38 121.21
N LYS A 87 -25.39 118.34 121.92
CA LYS A 87 -26.54 119.24 121.76
C LYS A 87 -26.55 120.33 122.86
N LYS A 88 -25.39 120.66 123.44
CA LYS A 88 -25.35 121.50 124.64
C LYS A 88 -24.06 122.30 124.79
N ASP A 89 -23.59 122.83 123.67
CA ASP A 89 -22.97 124.16 123.65
C ASP A 89 -23.83 125.02 122.72
N LEU A 90 -24.97 125.48 123.20
CA LEU A 90 -25.04 126.85 123.71
C LEU A 90 -24.75 127.84 122.57
N GLU A 91 -25.74 128.45 121.93
CA GLU A 91 -26.91 129.09 122.57
C GLU A 91 -26.52 130.02 123.75
N LYS A 92 -25.23 130.34 123.92
CA LYS A 92 -24.78 131.45 124.78
C LYS A 92 -23.77 132.30 124.03
N LYS A 93 -24.24 132.95 122.96
CA LYS A 93 -24.09 134.41 122.76
C LYS A 93 -25.22 134.93 121.86
N ASP A 94 -26.40 134.88 122.44
CA ASP A 94 -27.63 135.60 122.08
C ASP A 94 -27.76 136.84 122.97
N SER A 95 -26.69 137.60 123.21
CA SER A 95 -26.72 138.68 124.22
C SER A 95 -25.66 139.72 123.91
N LEU A 96 -25.94 140.49 122.86
CA LEU A 96 -25.47 141.84 122.54
C LEU A 96 -25.55 141.93 121.00
N ILE A 97 -26.43 142.68 120.35
CA ILE A 97 -27.24 143.83 120.78
C ILE A 97 -27.96 144.22 119.45
N GLN A 98 -29.28 144.36 119.31
CA GLN A 98 -30.26 144.93 120.22
C GLN A 98 -29.77 146.22 120.89
N GLU A 99 -29.26 147.12 120.06
CA GLU A 99 -29.09 148.55 120.33
C GLU A 99 -29.04 149.21 118.94
N LEU A 100 -30.12 149.93 118.61
CA LEU A 100 -30.40 150.71 117.39
C LEU A 100 -31.17 149.98 116.26
N SER A 101 -32.50 150.06 116.07
CA SER A 101 -33.58 150.88 116.66
C SER A 101 -33.25 152.33 117.01
N SER A 102 -33.22 153.25 116.03
CA SER A 102 -33.88 154.58 116.16
C SER A 102 -33.88 155.42 114.87
N MET A 103 -35.08 155.52 114.26
CA MET A 103 -35.72 156.68 113.58
C MET A 103 -34.90 157.72 112.78
N ARG A 104 -35.34 158.02 111.54
CA ARG A 104 -36.29 159.12 111.18
C ARG A 104 -36.57 159.12 109.65
N ASP A 105 -37.80 159.10 109.09
CA ASP A 105 -38.95 160.06 109.08
C ASP A 105 -38.63 161.46 108.48
N SER A 106 -39.46 162.25 107.74
CA SER A 106 -40.90 162.26 107.34
C SER A 106 -41.27 163.59 106.56
N ASN A 107 -42.53 163.74 106.04
CA ASN A 107 -43.38 164.97 105.79
C ASN A 107 -43.05 166.02 104.65
N LYS A 108 -43.88 167.01 104.19
CA LYS A 108 -45.33 167.37 103.96
C LYS A 108 -45.50 168.86 103.43
N HIS A 109 -46.58 169.16 102.68
CA HIS A 109 -47.49 170.35 102.44
C HIS A 109 -47.17 171.90 102.37
N VAL A 110 -47.81 172.57 101.37
CA VAL A 110 -48.74 173.78 101.22
C VAL A 110 -48.74 175.08 102.11
N HIS A 111 -48.85 176.26 101.42
CA HIS A 111 -49.57 177.59 101.62
C HIS A 111 -49.05 178.89 102.35
N PHE A 112 -49.24 180.03 101.62
CA PHE A 112 -49.89 181.39 101.80
C PHE A 112 -49.48 182.54 102.81
N GLU A 113 -49.37 183.77 102.22
CA GLU A 113 -49.62 185.22 102.53
C GLU A 113 -49.25 186.09 103.78
N SER A 114 -48.96 187.37 103.40
CA SER A 114 -49.43 188.72 103.84
C SER A 114 -49.12 189.38 105.21
N ASN A 115 -48.33 190.47 105.11
CA ASN A 115 -48.43 191.88 105.57
C ASN A 115 -48.98 192.37 106.95
N ARG A 116 -48.31 193.46 107.37
CA ARG A 116 -48.73 194.71 108.06
C ARG A 116 -48.67 194.90 109.60
N TYR A 117 -48.00 196.03 109.89
CA TYR A 117 -48.17 197.14 110.86
C TYR A 117 -47.93 197.02 112.37
N ASP A 118 -47.04 197.93 112.81
CA ASP A 118 -47.17 198.92 113.89
C ASP A 118 -48.24 198.65 114.97
N THR A 119 -47.81 198.57 116.21
CA THR A 119 -47.90 199.66 117.21
C THR A 119 -47.45 199.05 118.54
N PHE A 120 -46.40 199.61 119.12
CA PHE A 120 -46.58 200.61 120.18
C PHE A 120 -47.38 200.04 121.32
N THR A 121 -46.68 199.72 122.37
CA THR A 121 -46.67 200.55 123.55
C THR A 121 -45.98 199.66 124.54
N GLY A 122 -45.07 200.21 125.31
CA GLY A 122 -44.74 201.58 125.43
C GLY A 122 -43.47 201.54 126.23
N GLN A 123 -42.80 202.67 126.24
CA GLN A 123 -42.86 203.38 127.52
C GLN A 123 -42.10 202.51 128.51
N ASP A 124 -40.80 202.45 128.23
CA ASP A 124 -39.89 203.62 128.32
C ASP A 124 -39.56 204.63 127.15
N ARG A 125 -40.43 205.08 126.23
CA ARG A 125 -40.45 206.48 125.64
C ARG A 125 -39.09 207.17 125.29
N ALA A 126 -38.51 206.96 124.09
CA ALA A 126 -37.87 208.01 123.23
C ALA A 126 -37.10 207.44 122.00
N SER A 127 -36.93 206.12 121.88
CA SER A 127 -36.17 205.36 120.85
C SER A 127 -36.66 205.41 119.39
N ILE A 128 -37.53 206.32 118.98
CA ILE A 128 -38.26 206.21 117.69
C ILE A 128 -37.77 207.21 116.62
N GLU A 129 -37.15 208.34 116.96
CA GLU A 129 -36.82 209.37 115.95
C GLU A 129 -35.74 208.93 114.93
N ALA A 130 -34.82 208.05 115.33
CA ALA A 130 -33.75 207.57 114.45
C ALA A 130 -34.26 206.64 113.34
N ILE A 131 -35.37 205.93 113.59
CA ILE A 131 -35.90 204.87 112.72
C ILE A 131 -36.57 205.45 111.46
N ARG A 132 -37.03 206.71 111.47
CA ARG A 132 -37.85 207.23 110.35
C ARG A 132 -37.09 207.68 109.11
N ARG A 133 -35.82 208.10 109.20
CA ARG A 133 -35.05 208.42 107.98
C ARG A 133 -34.41 207.19 107.34
N GLU A 134 -34.19 206.12 108.08
CA GLU A 134 -33.76 204.84 107.48
C GLU A 134 -34.81 204.26 106.53
N LEU A 135 -36.09 204.54 106.77
CA LEU A 135 -37.19 204.06 105.92
C LEU A 135 -37.09 204.55 104.46
N ASP A 136 -36.59 205.77 104.23
CA ASP A 136 -36.33 206.27 102.86
C ASP A 136 -35.08 205.63 102.23
N GLN A 137 -34.13 205.15 103.04
CA GLN A 137 -32.96 204.42 102.58
C GLN A 137 -33.31 202.98 102.16
N TYR A 138 -34.33 202.38 102.78
CA TYR A 138 -34.82 201.05 102.43
C TYR A 138 -35.53 200.99 101.09
N ARG A 139 -36.16 202.09 100.63
CA ARG A 139 -36.89 202.07 99.35
C ARG A 139 -35.97 201.98 98.13
N LEU A 140 -34.83 202.66 98.16
CA LEU A 140 -33.82 202.57 97.08
C LEU A 140 -33.09 201.23 97.05
N LYS A 141 -32.99 200.55 98.21
CA LYS A 141 -32.42 199.20 98.28
C LYS A 141 -33.29 198.16 97.56
N VAL A 142 -34.61 198.36 97.56
CA VAL A 142 -35.58 197.44 96.93
C VAL A 142 -35.51 197.48 95.40
N GLU A 143 -35.19 198.62 94.79
CA GLU A 143 -34.98 198.69 93.32
C GLU A 143 -33.66 198.05 92.88
N GLY A 144 -32.60 198.15 93.70
CA GLY A 144 -31.33 197.46 93.44
C GLY A 144 -31.44 195.93 93.51
N LEU A 145 -32.20 195.41 94.48
CA LEU A 145 -32.40 193.97 94.65
C LEU A 145 -33.24 193.34 93.52
N ASN A 146 -34.10 194.13 92.85
CA ASN A 146 -34.89 193.64 91.71
C ASN A 146 -34.07 193.48 90.42
N HIS A 147 -32.91 194.14 90.30
CA HIS A 147 -31.97 193.89 89.18
C HIS A 147 -31.13 192.63 89.41
N GLU A 148 -30.65 192.38 90.63
CA GLU A 148 -29.92 191.15 90.95
C GLU A 148 -30.79 189.89 90.79
N LEU A 149 -32.09 189.99 91.03
CA LEU A 149 -33.01 188.86 90.88
C LEU A 149 -33.21 188.43 89.41
N ARG A 150 -33.05 189.35 88.45
CA ARG A 150 -33.12 189.03 87.01
C ARG A 150 -31.84 188.36 86.51
N ASP A 151 -30.67 188.82 86.96
CA ASP A 151 -29.39 188.22 86.56
C ASP A 151 -29.19 186.81 87.14
N LEU A 152 -29.72 186.54 88.34
CA LEU A 152 -29.69 185.20 88.92
C LEU A 152 -30.64 184.23 88.21
N SER A 153 -31.74 184.72 87.65
CA SER A 153 -32.68 183.89 86.86
C SER A 153 -32.03 183.40 85.54
N ILE A 154 -31.28 184.26 84.85
CA ILE A 154 -30.56 183.90 83.62
C ILE A 154 -29.44 182.90 83.91
N LYS A 155 -28.74 183.03 85.03
CA LYS A 155 -27.71 182.05 85.46
C LYS A 155 -28.28 180.70 85.88
N SER A 156 -29.54 180.63 86.31
CA SER A 156 -30.21 179.35 86.62
C SER A 156 -30.52 178.58 85.33
N SER A 157 -31.05 179.27 84.32
CA SER A 157 -31.36 178.67 83.00
C SER A 157 -30.14 178.06 82.32
N ALA A 158 -28.97 178.70 82.41
CA ALA A 158 -27.74 178.19 81.80
C ALA A 158 -27.18 176.93 82.50
N LYS A 159 -27.52 176.71 83.78
CA LYS A 159 -27.10 175.50 84.51
C LYS A 159 -27.96 174.29 84.18
N ASP A 160 -29.24 174.51 83.91
CA ASP A 160 -30.16 173.42 83.56
C ASP A 160 -29.87 172.81 82.18
N GLU A 161 -29.38 173.61 81.22
CA GLU A 161 -28.90 173.10 79.93
C GLU A 161 -27.65 172.22 80.08
N ARG A 162 -26.70 172.61 80.94
CA ARG A 162 -25.47 171.82 81.19
C ARG A 162 -25.73 170.47 81.86
N ILE A 163 -26.79 170.38 82.67
CA ILE A 163 -27.19 169.12 83.31
C ILE A 163 -27.76 168.13 82.29
N ASN A 164 -28.44 168.61 81.25
CA ASN A 164 -29.00 167.72 80.21
C ASN A 164 -27.92 167.15 79.28
N GLU A 165 -26.87 167.90 78.97
CA GLU A 165 -25.71 167.37 78.21
C GLU A 165 -25.00 166.23 78.95
N LEU A 166 -24.70 166.41 80.25
CA LEU A 166 -24.00 165.40 81.04
C LEU A 166 -24.83 164.11 81.22
N LYS A 167 -26.16 164.19 81.18
CA LYS A 167 -27.01 163.00 81.17
C LYS A 167 -26.91 162.19 79.88
N HIS A 168 -26.77 162.85 78.72
CA HIS A 168 -26.57 162.16 77.44
C HIS A 168 -25.21 161.45 77.37
N GLU A 169 -24.17 162.05 77.95
CA GLU A 169 -22.83 161.45 77.97
C GLU A 169 -22.75 160.18 78.85
N ILE A 170 -23.44 160.18 80.01
CA ILE A 170 -23.53 159.01 80.89
C ILE A 170 -24.26 157.84 80.20
N GLU A 171 -25.31 158.11 79.43
CA GLU A 171 -26.07 157.07 78.72
C GLU A 171 -25.26 156.45 77.57
N SER A 172 -24.40 157.25 76.92
CA SER A 172 -23.47 156.75 75.90
C SER A 172 -22.41 155.82 76.50
N LEU A 173 -21.83 156.16 77.65
CA LEU A 173 -20.80 155.34 78.32
C LEU A 173 -21.36 154.03 78.89
N LYS A 174 -22.64 153.99 79.29
CA LYS A 174 -23.29 152.74 79.69
C LYS A 174 -23.40 151.74 78.54
N LYS A 175 -23.76 152.20 77.34
CA LYS A 175 -23.81 151.34 76.14
C LYS A 175 -22.45 150.75 75.78
N GLU A 176 -21.37 151.49 75.99
CA GLU A 176 -20.02 150.99 75.74
C GLU A 176 -19.60 149.94 76.79
N HIS A 177 -19.96 150.14 78.06
CA HIS A 177 -19.69 149.15 79.11
C HIS A 177 -20.38 147.80 78.84
N ASP A 178 -21.64 147.82 78.39
CA ASP A 178 -22.40 146.60 78.08
C ASP A 178 -21.77 145.80 76.92
N LEU A 179 -21.20 146.50 75.92
CA LEU A 179 -20.49 145.85 74.81
C LEU A 179 -19.18 145.16 75.26
N VAL A 180 -18.43 145.77 76.18
CA VAL A 180 -17.20 145.18 76.73
C VAL A 180 -17.50 143.96 77.59
N VAL A 181 -18.56 143.98 78.40
CA VAL A 181 -19.00 142.82 79.19
C VAL A 181 -19.41 141.67 78.27
N HIS A 182 -20.12 141.95 77.18
CA HIS A 182 -20.49 140.93 76.21
C HIS A 182 -19.28 140.30 75.49
N ALA A 183 -18.25 141.09 75.16
CA ALA A 183 -17.02 140.59 74.56
C ALA A 183 -16.20 139.72 75.54
N ASN A 184 -16.16 140.09 76.82
CA ASN A 184 -15.39 139.35 77.83
C ASN A 184 -16.03 137.97 78.15
N ASN A 185 -17.36 137.90 78.15
CA ASN A 185 -18.07 136.62 78.31
C ASN A 185 -17.84 135.66 77.13
N GLN A 186 -17.74 136.17 75.90
CA GLN A 186 -17.40 135.36 74.71
C GLN A 186 -15.98 134.78 74.77
N LEU A 187 -15.01 135.55 75.29
CA LEU A 187 -13.63 135.06 75.45
C LEU A 187 -13.50 134.02 76.58
N GLN A 188 -14.27 134.14 77.67
CA GLN A 188 -14.29 133.13 78.74
C GLN A 188 -14.90 131.79 78.31
N LEU A 189 -15.88 131.78 77.40
CA LEU A 189 -16.41 130.54 76.81
C LEU A 189 -15.37 129.84 75.93
N ARG A 190 -14.63 130.60 75.11
CA ARG A 190 -13.59 130.07 74.22
C ARG A 190 -12.37 129.53 74.99
N ALA A 191 -12.05 130.10 76.15
CA ALA A 191 -11.02 129.58 77.04
C ALA A 191 -11.40 128.23 77.67
N ARG A 192 -12.67 128.05 78.09
CA ARG A 192 -13.17 126.76 78.61
C ARG A 192 -13.23 125.67 77.55
N GLU A 193 -13.51 126.00 76.29
CA GLU A 193 -13.49 125.04 75.17
C GLU A 193 -12.08 124.54 74.83
N LEU A 194 -11.05 125.38 74.98
CA LEU A 194 -9.66 124.98 74.74
C LEU A 194 -9.07 124.18 75.91
N GLU A 195 -9.47 124.45 77.15
CA GLU A 195 -9.08 123.64 78.32
C GLU A 195 -9.78 122.25 78.34
N SER A 196 -10.99 122.13 77.77
CA SER A 196 -11.68 120.83 77.60
C SER A 196 -11.07 119.95 76.49
N ASN A 197 -10.26 120.49 75.58
CA ASN A 197 -9.63 119.74 74.48
C ASN A 197 -8.22 119.20 74.79
N ILE A 198 -7.69 119.46 76.00
CA ILE A 198 -6.37 118.97 76.44
C ILE A 198 -6.49 117.67 77.30
N GLY A 199 -7.71 117.19 77.57
CA GLY A 199 -7.99 115.99 78.36
C GLY A 199 -8.09 114.64 77.61
N SER A 200 -7.51 114.46 76.41
CA SER A 200 -7.64 113.18 75.65
C SER A 200 -6.33 112.57 75.14
N TYR A 201 -5.26 112.59 75.94
CA TYR A 201 -3.99 111.89 75.62
C TYR A 201 -4.05 110.35 75.71
N ASP A 202 -5.11 109.76 76.27
CA ASP A 202 -5.27 108.29 76.31
C ASP A 202 -5.60 107.68 74.93
N SER A 203 -6.20 108.45 74.01
CA SER A 203 -6.56 107.94 72.66
C SER A 203 -5.37 107.75 71.72
N VAL A 204 -4.23 108.41 71.97
CA VAL A 204 -3.02 108.27 71.12
C VAL A 204 -2.18 107.06 71.53
N ALA A 205 -2.20 106.68 72.81
CA ALA A 205 -1.52 105.49 73.31
C ALA A 205 -2.17 104.20 72.79
N ASP A 206 -3.51 104.14 72.78
CA ASP A 206 -4.27 103.01 72.26
C ASP A 206 -4.05 102.82 70.75
N ILE A 207 -4.06 103.90 69.97
CA ILE A 207 -3.78 103.85 68.52
C ILE A 207 -2.35 103.36 68.25
N ASN A 208 -1.36 103.77 69.05
CA ASN A 208 0.02 103.36 68.84
C ASN A 208 0.23 101.88 69.21
N ALA A 209 -0.41 101.41 70.30
CA ALA A 209 -0.45 100.01 70.68
C ALA A 209 -1.09 99.14 69.59
N GLU A 210 -2.22 99.59 69.03
CA GLU A 210 -2.88 98.94 67.89
C GLU A 210 -1.99 98.92 66.64
N ASN A 211 -1.26 100.01 66.34
CA ASN A 211 -0.35 100.08 65.20
C ASN A 211 0.83 99.10 65.33
N THR A 212 1.40 98.94 66.53
CA THR A 212 2.38 97.87 66.80
C THR A 212 1.78 96.48 66.64
N LEU A 213 0.53 96.26 67.05
CA LEU A 213 -0.14 94.97 66.93
C LEU A 213 -0.46 94.65 65.45
N LEU A 214 -0.89 95.63 64.66
CA LEU A 214 -1.11 95.51 63.22
C LEU A 214 0.20 95.25 62.46
N LYS A 215 1.30 95.92 62.81
CA LYS A 215 2.63 95.60 62.26
C LYS A 215 3.07 94.18 62.61
N GLY A 216 2.84 93.74 63.85
CA GLY A 216 3.09 92.36 64.26
C GLY A 216 2.23 91.34 63.50
N ARG A 217 0.95 91.66 63.24
CA ARG A 217 0.07 90.84 62.37
C ARG A 217 0.54 90.83 60.92
N MET A 218 1.00 91.96 60.39
CA MET A 218 1.52 92.08 59.03
C MET A 218 2.78 91.23 58.83
N ILE A 219 3.73 91.28 59.77
CA ILE A 219 4.92 90.42 59.75
C ILE A 219 4.53 88.93 59.77
N LYS A 220 3.58 88.54 60.63
CA LYS A 220 3.06 87.16 60.66
C LYS A 220 2.39 86.76 59.34
N ILE A 221 1.60 87.65 58.72
CA ILE A 221 0.98 87.38 57.43
C ILE A 221 2.02 87.26 56.32
N GLU A 222 3.06 88.10 56.31
CA GLU A 222 4.16 88.02 55.35
C GLU A 222 5.01 86.75 55.53
N GLU A 223 5.21 86.30 56.77
CA GLU A 223 5.89 85.05 57.08
C GLU A 223 5.07 83.84 56.64
N ILE A 224 3.76 83.84 56.91
CA ILE A 224 2.82 82.84 56.40
C ILE A 224 2.81 82.85 54.87
N ASN A 225 2.78 84.03 54.23
CA ASN A 225 2.76 84.13 52.77
C ASN A 225 4.08 83.63 52.15
N ARG A 226 5.24 83.96 52.75
CA ARG A 226 6.53 83.39 52.34
C ARG A 226 6.59 81.89 52.51
N SER A 227 6.04 81.35 53.60
CA SER A 227 5.92 79.90 53.82
C SER A 227 5.04 79.25 52.75
N LEU A 228 3.87 79.83 52.45
CA LEU A 228 2.95 79.33 51.42
C LEU A 228 3.53 79.44 50.01
N GLU A 229 4.29 80.49 49.70
CA GLU A 229 5.01 80.62 48.42
C GLU A 229 6.10 79.55 48.29
N SER A 230 6.87 79.32 49.36
CA SER A 230 7.86 78.24 49.40
C SER A 230 7.20 76.86 49.25
N GLU A 231 6.07 76.63 49.91
CA GLU A 231 5.29 75.39 49.80
C GLU A 231 4.67 75.23 48.40
N CYS A 232 4.11 76.29 47.81
CA CYS A 232 3.61 76.29 46.43
C CYS A 232 4.74 76.00 45.43
N ASN A 233 5.93 76.57 45.62
CA ASN A 233 7.08 76.30 44.76
C ASN A 233 7.57 74.86 44.91
N SER A 234 7.60 74.32 46.13
CA SER A 234 7.91 72.92 46.38
C SER A 234 6.87 72.00 45.74
N ASN A 235 5.57 72.28 45.93
CA ASN A 235 4.46 71.53 45.32
C ASN A 235 4.47 71.61 43.79
N ARG A 236 4.86 72.75 43.22
CA ARG A 236 5.06 72.89 41.77
C ARG A 236 6.22 72.02 41.29
N ALA A 237 7.33 71.98 42.03
CA ALA A 237 8.47 71.13 41.70
C ALA A 237 8.10 69.64 41.78
N THR A 238 7.35 69.21 42.80
CA THR A 238 6.88 67.82 42.92
C THR A 238 5.87 67.48 41.82
N LEU A 239 4.94 68.37 41.47
CA LEU A 239 4.03 68.19 40.33
C LEU A 239 4.78 68.08 39.00
N GLN A 240 5.82 68.90 38.80
CA GLN A 240 6.66 68.82 37.60
C GLN A 240 7.44 67.50 37.57
N GLN A 241 7.97 67.05 38.71
CA GLN A 241 8.65 65.75 38.81
C GLN A 241 7.67 64.59 38.52
N MET A 242 6.46 64.61 39.09
CA MET A 242 5.43 63.61 38.82
C MET A 242 4.97 63.64 37.35
N SER A 243 4.82 64.82 36.76
CA SER A 243 4.51 64.97 35.33
C SER A 243 5.61 64.39 34.44
N ASN A 244 6.88 64.63 34.77
CA ASN A 244 8.01 64.03 34.08
C ASN A 244 8.04 62.51 34.24
N GLN A 245 7.76 62.00 35.45
CA GLN A 245 7.64 60.55 35.69
C GLN A 245 6.48 59.93 34.91
N LEU A 246 5.33 60.62 34.82
CA LEU A 246 4.19 60.18 34.02
C LEU A 246 4.53 60.13 32.53
N ASN A 247 5.21 61.17 32.00
CA ASN A 247 5.67 61.18 30.60
C ASN A 247 6.65 60.04 30.31
N LEU A 248 7.58 59.74 31.24
CA LEU A 248 8.48 58.59 31.12
C LEU A 248 7.72 57.27 31.15
N PHE A 249 6.73 57.14 32.04
CA PHE A 249 5.89 55.95 32.12
C PHE A 249 5.07 55.76 30.83
N ASP A 250 4.48 56.81 30.28
CA ASP A 250 3.76 56.77 29.01
C ASP A 250 4.68 56.40 27.84
N HIS A 251 5.88 56.98 27.78
CA HIS A 251 6.88 56.60 26.79
C HIS A 251 7.27 55.11 26.91
N ASN A 252 7.51 54.64 28.13
CA ASN A 252 7.82 53.22 28.39
C ASN A 252 6.64 52.31 28.01
N ASN A 253 5.39 52.70 28.32
CA ASN A 253 4.20 51.95 27.92
C ASN A 253 4.06 51.86 26.39
N VAL A 254 4.35 52.95 25.67
CA VAL A 254 4.37 52.93 24.19
C VAL A 254 5.46 51.99 23.69
N ASN A 255 6.67 52.03 24.27
CA ASN A 255 7.76 51.13 23.89
C ASN A 255 7.41 49.66 24.17
N HIS A 256 6.83 49.35 25.33
CA HIS A 256 6.36 47.99 25.64
C HIS A 256 5.26 47.54 24.69
N ARG A 257 4.33 48.43 24.31
CA ARG A 257 3.30 48.11 23.30
C ARG A 257 3.91 47.80 21.94
N LEU A 258 4.86 48.61 21.48
CA LEU A 258 5.58 48.36 20.23
C LEU A 258 6.36 47.04 20.27
N GLN A 259 6.98 46.72 21.40
CA GLN A 259 7.65 45.43 21.60
C GLN A 259 6.66 44.26 21.54
N ILE A 260 5.48 44.40 22.16
CA ILE A 260 4.41 43.39 22.10
C ILE A 260 3.93 43.21 20.66
N ASP A 261 3.70 44.29 19.92
CA ASP A 261 3.22 44.22 18.53
C ASP A 261 4.31 43.64 17.60
N SER A 262 5.58 43.96 17.83
CA SER A 262 6.71 43.33 17.15
C SER A 262 6.79 41.83 17.43
N MET A 263 6.64 41.40 18.69
CA MET A 263 6.62 39.97 19.04
C MET A 263 5.40 39.25 18.44
N ARG A 264 4.25 39.92 18.36
CA ARG A 264 3.05 39.37 17.69
C ARG A 264 3.29 39.18 16.19
N ALA A 265 3.89 40.16 15.52
CA ALA A 265 4.26 40.05 14.11
C ALA A 265 5.29 38.94 13.86
N GLU A 266 6.32 38.82 14.71
CA GLU A 266 7.29 37.71 14.66
C GLU A 266 6.60 36.35 14.84
N ARG A 267 5.66 36.23 15.80
CA ARG A 267 4.87 35.01 16.00
C ARG A 267 4.02 34.67 14.78
N ASP A 268 3.34 35.65 14.21
CA ASP A 268 2.44 35.43 13.07
C ASP A 268 3.22 35.04 11.81
N ALA A 269 4.39 35.65 11.59
CA ALA A 269 5.33 35.23 10.56
C ALA A 269 5.80 33.77 10.78
N ALA A 270 6.21 33.43 12.00
CA ALA A 270 6.65 32.07 12.33
C ALA A 270 5.51 31.02 12.18
N LEU A 271 4.26 31.40 12.48
CA LEU A 271 3.09 30.53 12.25
C LEU A 271 2.82 30.33 10.76
N HIS A 272 2.99 31.37 9.94
CA HIS A 272 2.87 31.28 8.50
C HIS A 272 3.96 30.38 7.88
N ASP A 273 5.21 30.56 8.30
CA ASP A 273 6.33 29.70 7.86
C ASP A 273 6.11 28.25 8.28
N LYS A 274 5.63 28.01 9.50
CA LYS A 274 5.27 26.68 9.99
C LYS A 274 4.21 26.01 9.11
N GLU A 275 3.15 26.73 8.74
CA GLU A 275 2.08 26.17 7.89
C GLU A 275 2.60 25.91 6.48
N THR A 276 3.46 26.78 5.94
CA THR A 276 4.12 26.57 4.65
C THR A 276 4.98 25.31 4.66
N ILE A 277 5.85 25.13 5.66
CA ILE A 277 6.67 23.93 5.82
C ILE A 277 5.79 22.68 6.00
N LYS A 278 4.66 22.79 6.70
CA LYS A 278 3.72 21.67 6.86
C LYS A 278 3.07 21.27 5.54
N GLN A 279 2.70 22.24 4.70
CA GLN A 279 2.19 21.98 3.36
C GLN A 279 3.27 21.34 2.48
N GLU A 280 4.50 21.86 2.50
CA GLU A 280 5.63 21.26 1.79
C GLU A 280 5.90 19.82 2.25
N LEU A 281 5.89 19.58 3.56
CA LEU A 281 6.05 18.24 4.14
C LEU A 281 4.97 17.29 3.61
N GLU A 282 3.72 17.73 3.52
CA GLU A 282 2.62 16.91 3.02
C GLU A 282 2.78 16.62 1.52
N THR A 283 3.21 17.60 0.71
CA THR A 283 3.51 17.36 -0.70
C THR A 283 4.65 16.36 -0.89
N VAL A 284 5.70 16.44 -0.06
CA VAL A 284 6.84 15.51 -0.11
C VAL A 284 6.41 14.11 0.33
N LYS A 285 5.56 13.98 1.36
CA LYS A 285 4.99 12.69 1.76
C LYS A 285 4.15 12.05 0.64
N SER A 286 3.26 12.82 0.03
CA SER A 286 2.45 12.34 -1.10
C SER A 286 3.33 11.90 -2.28
N ARG A 287 4.41 12.64 -2.57
CA ARG A 287 5.42 12.24 -3.57
C ARG A 287 6.16 10.96 -3.18
N LEU A 288 6.54 10.81 -1.90
CA LEU A 288 7.17 9.59 -1.40
C LEU A 288 6.25 8.38 -1.56
N ASP A 289 4.98 8.51 -1.16
CA ASP A 289 3.99 7.44 -1.32
C ASP A 289 3.78 7.06 -2.78
N SER A 290 3.75 8.05 -3.68
CA SER A 290 3.65 7.83 -5.12
C SER A 290 4.87 7.08 -5.67
N VAL A 291 6.08 7.47 -5.27
CA VAL A 291 7.33 6.78 -5.66
C VAL A 291 7.38 5.37 -5.08
N GLN A 292 6.94 5.17 -3.84
CA GLN A 292 6.92 3.85 -3.21
C GLN A 292 5.94 2.91 -3.91
N LYS A 293 4.76 3.40 -4.31
CA LYS A 293 3.81 2.65 -5.15
C LYS A 293 4.42 2.32 -6.52
N ALA A 294 5.05 3.28 -7.18
CA ALA A 294 5.71 3.05 -8.46
C ALA A 294 6.83 2.01 -8.34
N TRP A 295 7.65 2.09 -7.29
CA TRP A 295 8.69 1.11 -7.01
C TRP A 295 8.12 -0.29 -6.77
N GLN A 296 7.07 -0.41 -5.96
CA GLN A 296 6.40 -1.70 -5.73
C GLN A 296 5.86 -2.29 -7.04
N ASN A 297 5.21 -1.48 -7.88
CA ASN A 297 4.75 -1.93 -9.20
C ASN A 297 5.91 -2.44 -10.07
N THR A 298 7.03 -1.70 -10.11
CA THR A 298 8.20 -2.14 -10.90
C THR A 298 8.85 -3.40 -10.35
N ARG A 299 8.79 -3.61 -9.03
CA ARG A 299 9.24 -4.84 -8.37
C ARG A 299 8.34 -6.02 -8.74
N ASP A 300 7.03 -5.85 -8.65
CA ASP A 300 6.07 -6.89 -9.01
C ASP A 300 6.17 -7.25 -10.50
N GLU A 301 6.41 -6.26 -11.38
CA GLU A 301 6.70 -6.50 -12.80
C GLU A 301 8.00 -7.29 -13.02
N LEU A 302 9.04 -7.02 -12.24
CA LEU A 302 10.30 -7.74 -12.29
C LEU A 302 10.12 -9.20 -11.85
N ASP A 303 9.43 -9.42 -10.72
CA ASP A 303 9.11 -10.76 -10.22
C ASP A 303 8.28 -11.55 -11.25
N GLN A 304 7.30 -10.90 -11.91
CA GLN A 304 6.56 -11.52 -13.01
C GLN A 304 7.45 -11.86 -14.21
N ARG A 305 8.41 -11.00 -14.57
CA ARG A 305 9.36 -11.29 -15.66
C ARG A 305 10.29 -12.43 -15.30
N GLU A 306 10.78 -12.50 -14.07
CA GLU A 306 11.62 -13.60 -13.58
C GLU A 306 10.87 -14.94 -13.58
N ASN A 307 9.61 -14.95 -13.13
CA ASN A 307 8.74 -16.12 -13.22
C ASN A 307 8.50 -16.56 -14.68
N ARG A 308 8.32 -15.61 -15.60
CA ARG A 308 8.23 -15.94 -17.03
C ARG A 308 9.56 -16.48 -17.56
N PHE A 309 10.68 -15.88 -17.19
CA PHE A 309 12.00 -16.31 -17.66
C PHE A 309 12.32 -17.73 -17.21
N THR A 310 12.13 -18.03 -15.93
CA THR A 310 12.30 -19.39 -15.37
C THR A 310 11.37 -20.41 -16.02
N SER A 311 10.12 -20.03 -16.32
CA SER A 311 9.18 -20.86 -17.07
C SER A 311 9.66 -21.15 -18.50
N HIS A 312 10.16 -20.14 -19.23
CA HIS A 312 10.71 -20.31 -20.57
C HIS A 312 12.01 -21.14 -20.55
N GLU A 313 12.88 -20.96 -19.55
CA GLU A 313 14.09 -21.76 -19.40
C GLU A 313 13.76 -23.24 -19.20
N LEU A 314 12.74 -23.55 -18.39
CA LEU A 314 12.27 -24.91 -18.19
C LEU A 314 11.66 -25.50 -19.47
N HIS A 315 10.87 -24.72 -20.20
CA HIS A 315 10.33 -25.15 -21.50
C HIS A 315 11.42 -25.38 -22.54
N LEU A 316 12.47 -24.53 -22.59
CA LEU A 316 13.62 -24.73 -23.47
C LEU A 316 14.36 -26.03 -23.15
N LYS A 317 14.64 -26.30 -21.87
CA LYS A 317 15.24 -27.57 -21.45
C LYS A 317 14.38 -28.77 -21.84
N GLN A 318 13.05 -28.65 -21.74
CA GLN A 318 12.14 -29.69 -22.20
C GLN A 318 12.23 -29.91 -23.72
N LEU A 319 12.20 -28.84 -24.52
CA LEU A 319 12.36 -28.94 -25.98
C LEU A 319 13.71 -29.51 -26.39
N GLU A 320 14.80 -29.18 -25.69
CA GLU A 320 16.12 -29.76 -25.92
C GLU A 320 16.12 -31.27 -25.64
N ASN A 321 15.52 -31.70 -24.52
CA ASN A 321 15.37 -33.12 -24.18
C ASN A 321 14.53 -33.87 -25.21
N ASP A 322 13.40 -33.29 -25.65
CA ASP A 322 12.53 -33.88 -26.68
C ASP A 322 13.26 -33.98 -28.02
N SER A 323 14.06 -32.96 -28.39
CA SER A 323 14.88 -32.98 -29.60
C SER A 323 15.95 -34.07 -29.55
N LEU A 324 16.64 -34.22 -28.41
CA LEU A 324 17.62 -35.29 -28.19
C LEU A 324 16.95 -36.68 -28.22
N TYR A 325 15.78 -36.83 -27.61
CA TYR A 325 15.00 -38.07 -27.64
C TYR A 325 14.58 -38.43 -29.07
N ASN A 326 14.04 -37.46 -29.82
CA ASN A 326 13.65 -37.66 -31.21
C ASN A 326 14.85 -38.01 -32.11
N LYS A 327 16.00 -37.35 -31.90
CA LYS A 327 17.24 -37.68 -32.60
C LYS A 327 17.71 -39.10 -32.29
N SER A 328 17.70 -39.51 -31.03
CA SER A 328 18.04 -40.88 -30.62
C SER A 328 17.09 -41.92 -31.23
N CYS A 329 15.78 -41.64 -31.26
CA CYS A 329 14.80 -42.51 -31.90
C CYS A 329 15.03 -42.63 -33.41
N LEU A 330 15.34 -41.50 -34.09
CA LEU A 330 15.67 -41.50 -35.51
C LEU A 330 16.95 -42.29 -35.80
N ASP A 331 17.98 -42.14 -34.98
CA ASP A 331 19.24 -42.88 -35.12
C ASP A 331 19.01 -44.38 -34.90
N ALA A 332 18.20 -44.77 -33.90
CA ALA A 332 17.81 -46.16 -33.67
C ALA A 332 16.98 -46.73 -34.82
N PHE A 333 16.05 -45.95 -35.38
CA PHE A 333 15.29 -46.33 -36.56
C PHE A 333 16.19 -46.54 -37.79
N LYS A 334 17.12 -45.60 -38.04
CA LYS A 334 18.11 -45.72 -39.12
C LYS A 334 18.96 -46.98 -38.94
N GLN A 335 19.38 -47.30 -37.72
CA GLN A 335 20.09 -48.56 -37.41
C GLN A 335 19.27 -49.80 -37.74
N GLN A 336 18.00 -49.86 -37.32
CA GLN A 336 17.13 -51.00 -37.63
C GLN A 336 16.93 -51.18 -39.13
N VAL A 337 16.67 -50.09 -39.87
CA VAL A 337 16.49 -50.14 -41.32
C VAL A 337 17.77 -50.55 -42.03
N SER A 338 18.92 -50.00 -41.66
CA SER A 338 20.22 -50.40 -42.24
C SER A 338 20.53 -51.87 -41.97
N GLN A 339 20.21 -52.38 -40.77
CA GLN A 339 20.38 -53.80 -40.44
C GLN A 339 19.47 -54.70 -41.29
N LEU A 340 18.21 -54.31 -41.51
CA LEU A 340 17.25 -55.05 -42.35
C LEU A 340 17.66 -55.06 -43.83
N LEU A 341 18.23 -53.96 -44.32
CA LEU A 341 18.70 -53.84 -45.70
C LEU A 341 20.07 -54.45 -45.94
N SER A 342 20.83 -54.70 -44.87
CA SER A 342 22.10 -55.41 -44.92
C SER A 342 21.87 -56.90 -45.19
N ASP A 343 22.68 -57.47 -46.05
CA ASP A 343 22.70 -58.91 -46.33
C ASP A 343 24.09 -59.50 -46.01
N GLY A 344 24.28 -60.80 -46.23
CA GLY A 344 25.55 -61.48 -45.93
C GLY A 344 26.76 -61.00 -46.74
N TYR A 345 26.54 -60.19 -47.79
CA TYR A 345 27.57 -59.73 -48.72
C TYR A 345 27.72 -58.20 -48.72
N VAL A 346 26.64 -57.45 -48.45
CA VAL A 346 26.61 -55.99 -48.46
C VAL A 346 26.03 -55.49 -47.14
N LYS A 347 26.88 -54.82 -46.36
CA LYS A 347 26.49 -54.09 -45.17
C LYS A 347 26.09 -52.66 -45.54
N VAL A 348 24.89 -52.25 -45.17
CA VAL A 348 24.39 -50.88 -45.33
C VAL A 348 24.66 -50.14 -44.03
N GLU A 349 25.31 -48.99 -44.09
CA GLU A 349 25.53 -48.15 -42.91
C GLU A 349 24.23 -47.41 -42.54
N PRO A 350 24.00 -47.08 -41.25
CA PRO A 350 22.78 -46.43 -40.77
C PRO A 350 22.74 -44.93 -41.08
N LYS A 351 23.07 -44.59 -42.33
CA LYS A 351 23.00 -43.26 -42.91
C LYS A 351 21.85 -43.23 -43.90
N GLU A 352 21.17 -42.10 -43.97
CA GLU A 352 19.96 -41.96 -44.79
C GLU A 352 20.24 -42.18 -46.28
N ASP A 353 21.34 -41.64 -46.78
CA ASP A 353 21.71 -41.75 -48.19
C ASP A 353 22.06 -43.21 -48.57
N GLU A 354 22.79 -43.93 -47.71
CA GLU A 354 23.14 -45.34 -47.90
C GLU A 354 21.90 -46.24 -47.90
N ILE A 355 20.95 -45.97 -46.99
CA ILE A 355 19.66 -46.66 -46.91
C ILE A 355 18.86 -46.43 -48.19
N LYS A 356 18.75 -45.17 -48.64
CA LYS A 356 18.04 -44.82 -49.87
C LYS A 356 18.65 -45.47 -51.09
N GLU A 357 19.98 -45.45 -51.21
CA GLU A 357 20.70 -46.05 -52.33
C GLU A 357 20.47 -47.56 -52.41
N LYS A 358 20.58 -48.28 -51.28
CA LYS A 358 20.30 -49.72 -51.27
C LYS A 358 18.84 -50.03 -51.63
N ILE A 359 17.87 -49.25 -51.15
CA ILE A 359 16.46 -49.41 -51.54
C ILE A 359 16.31 -49.21 -53.05
N HIS A 360 16.94 -48.20 -53.62
CA HIS A 360 16.88 -47.93 -55.05
C HIS A 360 17.45 -49.09 -55.88
N LEU A 361 18.61 -49.62 -55.47
CA LEU A 361 19.22 -50.80 -56.09
C LEU A 361 18.32 -52.04 -56.00
N LEU A 362 17.67 -52.28 -54.85
CA LEU A 362 16.73 -53.39 -54.68
C LEU A 362 15.50 -53.23 -55.59
N MET A 363 14.96 -52.02 -55.72
CA MET A 363 13.86 -51.72 -56.62
C MET A 363 14.24 -51.97 -58.09
N GLN A 364 15.41 -51.50 -58.51
CA GLN A 364 15.91 -51.72 -59.87
C GLN A 364 16.13 -53.21 -60.14
N SER A 365 16.79 -53.93 -59.23
CA SER A 365 16.96 -55.39 -59.31
C SER A 365 15.62 -56.15 -59.37
N SER A 366 14.60 -55.69 -58.65
CA SER A 366 13.25 -56.27 -58.71
C SER A 366 12.62 -56.05 -60.08
N LYS A 367 12.74 -54.85 -60.64
CA LYS A 367 12.26 -54.52 -61.99
C LYS A 367 12.94 -55.37 -63.05
N ASP A 368 14.26 -55.52 -62.99
CA ASP A 368 15.04 -56.33 -63.93
C ASP A 368 14.64 -57.82 -63.84
N ARG A 369 14.45 -58.35 -62.63
CA ARG A 369 13.90 -59.70 -62.42
C ARG A 369 12.49 -59.84 -62.99
N GLY A 370 11.65 -58.82 -62.86
CA GLY A 370 10.32 -58.78 -63.48
C GLY A 370 10.39 -58.95 -65.00
N ILE A 371 11.29 -58.23 -65.68
CA ILE A 371 11.51 -58.36 -67.13
C ILE A 371 11.94 -59.79 -67.50
N ILE A 372 12.87 -60.38 -66.73
CA ILE A 372 13.32 -61.76 -66.96
C ILE A 372 12.16 -62.75 -66.79
N ILE A 373 11.33 -62.59 -65.76
CA ILE A 373 10.16 -63.44 -65.53
C ILE A 373 9.18 -63.35 -66.70
N THR A 374 8.88 -62.14 -67.20
CA THR A 374 7.99 -61.97 -68.35
C THR A 374 8.55 -62.65 -69.61
N ASN A 375 9.86 -62.57 -69.83
CA ASN A 375 10.51 -63.25 -70.96
C ASN A 375 10.40 -64.78 -70.84
N LEU A 376 10.64 -65.34 -69.65
CA LEU A 376 10.51 -66.78 -69.40
C LEU A 376 9.06 -67.25 -69.51
N GLN A 377 8.09 -66.44 -69.08
CA GLN A 377 6.67 -66.73 -69.25
C GLN A 377 6.29 -66.80 -70.73
N ASN A 378 6.72 -65.82 -71.54
CA ASN A 378 6.51 -65.81 -72.98
C ASN A 378 7.14 -67.04 -73.64
N GLN A 379 8.36 -67.41 -73.25
CA GLN A 379 9.03 -68.61 -73.77
C GLN A 379 8.29 -69.90 -73.38
N LYS A 380 7.82 -70.00 -72.13
CA LYS A 380 6.99 -71.12 -71.67
C LYS A 380 5.70 -71.22 -72.48
N GLU A 381 5.02 -70.10 -72.73
CA GLU A 381 3.79 -70.07 -73.52
C GLU A 381 4.05 -70.51 -74.97
N GLN A 382 5.12 -70.03 -75.59
CA GLN A 382 5.53 -70.46 -76.92
C GLN A 382 5.81 -71.97 -76.99
N LEU A 383 6.60 -72.51 -76.05
CA LEU A 383 6.87 -73.95 -75.98
C LEU A 383 5.59 -74.76 -75.71
N SER A 384 4.68 -74.24 -74.89
CA SER A 384 3.39 -74.90 -74.62
C SER A 384 2.53 -74.95 -75.89
N LYS A 385 2.52 -73.87 -76.68
CA LYS A 385 1.82 -73.81 -77.96
C LYS A 385 2.42 -74.82 -78.96
N GLN A 386 3.74 -74.87 -79.06
CA GLN A 386 4.43 -75.86 -79.91
C GLN A 386 4.11 -77.31 -79.50
N LEU A 387 4.10 -77.60 -78.19
CA LEU A 387 3.73 -78.91 -77.69
C LEU A 387 2.26 -79.25 -78.04
N GLN A 388 1.35 -78.29 -77.90
CA GLN A 388 -0.05 -78.49 -78.25
C GLN A 388 -0.22 -78.77 -79.75
N GLU A 389 0.47 -78.01 -80.61
CA GLU A 389 0.51 -78.26 -82.06
C GLU A 389 1.03 -79.67 -82.37
N GLN A 390 2.08 -80.12 -81.67
CA GLN A 390 2.63 -81.47 -81.83
C GLN A 390 1.65 -82.56 -81.37
N ILE A 391 0.91 -82.33 -80.28
CA ILE A 391 -0.13 -83.26 -79.80
C ILE A 391 -1.24 -83.39 -80.85
N GLU A 392 -1.71 -82.27 -81.42
CA GLU A 392 -2.76 -82.30 -82.45
C GLU A 392 -2.27 -82.99 -83.74
N LEU A 393 -1.03 -82.74 -84.17
CA LEU A 393 -0.44 -83.44 -85.31
C LEU A 393 -0.32 -84.95 -85.05
N ASN A 394 0.06 -85.36 -83.83
CA ASN A 394 0.15 -86.77 -83.47
C ASN A 394 -1.24 -87.43 -83.42
N LYS A 395 -2.25 -86.76 -82.84
CA LYS A 395 -3.64 -87.24 -82.88
C LYS A 395 -4.14 -87.44 -84.30
N GLU A 396 -3.85 -86.52 -85.22
CA GLU A 396 -4.23 -86.63 -86.62
C GLU A 396 -3.51 -87.79 -87.33
N THR A 397 -2.22 -87.96 -87.03
CA THR A 397 -1.43 -89.10 -87.53
C THR A 397 -1.97 -90.43 -87.02
N ASP A 398 -2.35 -90.50 -85.74
CA ASP A 398 -2.96 -91.67 -85.13
C ASP A 398 -4.34 -92.00 -85.75
N LYS A 399 -5.17 -90.99 -86.06
CA LYS A 399 -6.44 -91.22 -86.78
C LYS A 399 -6.18 -91.83 -88.15
N LYS A 400 -5.23 -91.28 -88.90
CA LYS A 400 -4.82 -91.82 -90.21
C LYS A 400 -4.32 -93.26 -90.09
N ARG A 401 -3.46 -93.54 -89.11
CA ARG A 401 -2.96 -94.89 -88.81
C ARG A 401 -4.11 -95.87 -88.51
N ARG A 402 -5.05 -95.52 -87.63
CA ARG A 402 -6.22 -96.37 -87.31
C ARG A 402 -7.10 -96.62 -88.53
N HIS A 403 -7.30 -95.62 -89.38
CA HIS A 403 -8.03 -95.80 -90.63
C HIS A 403 -7.32 -96.78 -91.57
N THR A 404 -6.01 -96.65 -91.73
CA THR A 404 -5.22 -97.61 -92.52
C THR A 404 -5.23 -99.01 -91.92
N GLU A 405 -5.15 -99.15 -90.59
CA GLU A 405 -5.25 -100.44 -89.90
C GLU A 405 -6.61 -101.10 -90.14
N SER A 406 -7.71 -100.34 -90.05
CA SER A 406 -9.05 -100.84 -90.36
C SER A 406 -9.16 -101.33 -91.81
N HIS A 407 -8.61 -100.59 -92.77
CA HIS A 407 -8.62 -100.97 -94.18
C HIS A 407 -7.76 -102.23 -94.43
N VAL A 408 -6.62 -102.37 -93.75
CA VAL A 408 -5.81 -103.59 -93.80
C VAL A 408 -6.60 -104.79 -93.25
N LEU A 409 -7.27 -104.65 -92.11
CA LEU A 409 -8.11 -105.72 -91.55
C LEU A 409 -9.25 -106.13 -92.50
N GLU A 410 -9.88 -105.16 -93.17
CA GLU A 410 -10.92 -105.43 -94.18
C GLU A 410 -10.35 -106.22 -95.37
N LEU A 411 -9.17 -105.81 -95.86
CA LEU A 411 -8.47 -106.53 -96.93
C LEU A 411 -8.07 -107.95 -96.51
N GLU A 412 -7.56 -108.13 -95.29
CA GLU A 412 -7.22 -109.46 -94.74
C GLU A 412 -8.46 -110.38 -94.67
N GLN A 413 -9.60 -109.86 -94.20
CA GLN A 413 -10.86 -110.61 -94.16
C GLN A 413 -11.34 -110.99 -95.58
N ARG A 414 -11.20 -110.06 -96.53
CA ARG A 414 -11.54 -110.31 -97.93
C ARG A 414 -10.66 -111.39 -98.55
N VAL A 415 -9.35 -111.33 -98.33
CA VAL A 415 -8.39 -112.35 -98.77
C VAL A 415 -8.77 -113.71 -98.17
N LYS A 416 -9.00 -113.78 -96.86
CA LYS A 416 -9.42 -115.02 -96.19
C LYS A 416 -10.71 -115.61 -96.78
N THR A 417 -11.68 -114.76 -97.12
CA THR A 417 -12.94 -115.19 -97.75
C THR A 417 -12.71 -115.75 -99.15
N LEU A 418 -11.85 -115.10 -99.94
CA LEU A 418 -11.44 -115.58 -101.26
C LEU A 418 -10.68 -116.92 -101.18
N ASP A 419 -9.76 -117.06 -100.23
CA ASP A 419 -9.02 -118.31 -100.00
C ASP A 419 -9.96 -119.47 -99.61
N ASN A 420 -10.96 -119.21 -98.77
CA ASN A 420 -11.99 -120.20 -98.42
C ASN A 420 -12.82 -120.62 -99.64
N ASN A 421 -13.26 -119.66 -100.46
CA ASN A 421 -14.01 -119.94 -101.69
C ASN A 421 -13.16 -120.71 -102.71
N TYR A 422 -11.89 -120.37 -102.85
CA TYR A 422 -10.94 -121.08 -103.69
C TYR A 422 -10.76 -122.52 -103.22
N THR A 423 -10.51 -122.74 -101.93
CA THR A 423 -10.36 -124.07 -101.33
C THR A 423 -11.63 -124.91 -101.54
N THR A 424 -12.81 -124.31 -101.34
CA THR A 424 -14.09 -124.98 -101.57
C THR A 424 -14.26 -125.37 -103.04
N THR A 425 -13.93 -124.46 -103.96
CA THR A 425 -13.96 -124.73 -105.41
C THR A 425 -12.97 -125.84 -105.78
N GLU A 426 -11.80 -125.87 -105.16
CA GLU A 426 -10.79 -126.90 -105.37
C GLU A 426 -11.26 -128.27 -104.89
N VAL A 427 -11.91 -128.35 -103.73
CA VAL A 427 -12.56 -129.57 -103.23
C VAL A 427 -13.64 -130.05 -104.20
N TYR A 428 -14.48 -129.16 -104.72
CA TYR A 428 -15.49 -129.52 -105.73
C TYR A 428 -14.84 -130.06 -107.01
N ARG A 429 -13.76 -129.42 -107.50
CA ARG A 429 -13.01 -129.90 -108.66
C ARG A 429 -12.42 -131.29 -108.43
N GLU A 430 -11.81 -131.53 -107.27
CA GLU A 430 -11.23 -132.83 -106.93
C GLU A 430 -12.31 -133.90 -106.79
N ASN A 431 -13.45 -133.60 -106.16
CA ASN A 431 -14.60 -134.52 -106.09
C ASN A 431 -15.11 -134.91 -107.48
N LEU A 432 -15.29 -133.93 -108.38
CA LEU A 432 -15.67 -134.17 -109.78
C LEU A 432 -14.64 -135.04 -110.52
N LYS A 433 -13.35 -134.79 -110.29
CA LYS A 433 -12.26 -135.58 -110.88
C LYS A 433 -12.25 -137.01 -110.34
N GLN A 434 -12.47 -137.19 -109.04
CA GLN A 434 -12.62 -138.51 -108.42
C GLN A 434 -13.81 -139.26 -109.01
N ASP A 435 -14.97 -138.62 -109.17
CA ASP A 435 -16.16 -139.25 -109.75
C ASP A 435 -15.96 -139.58 -111.23
N LYS A 436 -15.30 -138.70 -112.00
CA LYS A 436 -14.84 -139.02 -113.36
C LYS A 436 -13.93 -140.26 -113.38
N THR A 437 -12.98 -140.33 -112.45
CA THR A 437 -12.05 -141.46 -112.35
C THR A 437 -12.78 -142.75 -111.96
N LYS A 438 -13.70 -142.70 -110.98
CA LYS A 438 -14.54 -143.84 -110.59
C LYS A 438 -15.40 -144.32 -111.77
N PHE A 439 -15.98 -143.40 -112.54
CA PHE A 439 -16.78 -143.71 -113.71
C PHE A 439 -15.93 -144.37 -114.82
N LEU A 440 -14.76 -143.81 -115.11
CA LEU A 440 -13.81 -144.41 -116.05
C LEU A 440 -13.36 -145.79 -115.59
N HIS A 441 -13.05 -145.97 -114.31
CA HIS A 441 -12.65 -147.26 -113.75
C HIS A 441 -13.80 -148.27 -113.75
N PHE A 442 -15.05 -147.82 -113.58
CA PHE A 442 -16.23 -148.64 -113.79
C PHE A 442 -16.32 -149.12 -115.25
N LEU A 443 -16.11 -148.23 -116.23
CA LEU A 443 -16.10 -148.59 -117.65
C LEU A 443 -14.94 -149.53 -118.02
N GLU A 444 -13.73 -149.29 -117.50
CA GLU A 444 -12.58 -150.18 -117.65
C GLU A 444 -12.86 -151.56 -117.06
N ARG A 445 -13.43 -151.62 -115.84
CA ARG A 445 -13.79 -152.88 -115.19
C ARG A 445 -14.86 -153.61 -115.98
N LEU A 446 -15.85 -152.89 -116.52
CA LEU A 446 -16.91 -153.44 -117.35
C LEU A 446 -16.34 -154.00 -118.66
N ALA A 447 -15.46 -153.26 -119.34
CA ALA A 447 -14.77 -153.72 -120.54
C ALA A 447 -13.85 -154.93 -120.29
N ALA A 448 -13.15 -154.96 -119.15
CA ALA A 448 -12.31 -156.08 -118.74
C ALA A 448 -13.12 -157.35 -118.44
N ILE A 449 -14.23 -157.24 -117.69
CA ILE A 449 -15.19 -158.34 -117.47
C ILE A 449 -15.67 -158.89 -118.81
N MET A 450 -15.91 -157.99 -119.75
CA MET A 450 -16.44 -158.35 -121.05
C MET A 450 -15.37 -158.84 -122.03
N ARG A 451 -14.11 -159.04 -121.59
CA ARG A 451 -13.00 -159.56 -122.40
C ARG A 451 -12.92 -158.86 -123.76
N ILE A 452 -13.04 -157.53 -123.75
CA ILE A 452 -12.79 -156.70 -124.93
C ILE A 452 -11.26 -156.64 -125.09
N GLU A 453 -10.70 -157.63 -125.78
CA GLU A 453 -9.28 -157.66 -126.10
C GLU A 453 -9.05 -156.77 -127.33
N THR A 454 -8.37 -155.64 -127.09
CA THR A 454 -7.97 -154.57 -128.03
C THR A 454 -9.08 -153.59 -128.45
N VAL A 455 -9.34 -152.60 -127.58
CA VAL A 455 -9.52 -151.22 -128.08
C VAL A 455 -8.16 -150.54 -127.90
N SER A 456 -7.61 -150.08 -129.02
CA SER A 456 -6.26 -149.54 -129.15
C SER A 456 -5.92 -148.51 -128.07
N ASN A 457 -4.74 -148.64 -127.46
CA ASN A 457 -4.14 -147.64 -126.57
C ASN A 457 -3.78 -146.31 -127.30
N GLU A 458 -4.17 -146.14 -128.57
CA GLU A 458 -3.85 -144.96 -129.39
C GLU A 458 -5.03 -144.02 -129.68
N LEU A 459 -6.26 -144.31 -129.21
CA LEU A 459 -7.36 -143.33 -129.20
C LEU A 459 -7.69 -142.97 -127.75
N GLY A 460 -7.08 -141.87 -127.29
CA GLY A 460 -7.17 -141.41 -125.91
C GLY A 460 -8.60 -141.26 -125.39
N TYR A 461 -8.85 -141.87 -124.23
CA TYR A 461 -9.84 -141.47 -123.23
C TYR A 461 -11.34 -141.47 -123.60
N GLU A 462 -11.83 -142.35 -124.47
CA GLU A 462 -13.25 -142.77 -124.40
C GLU A 462 -13.40 -144.28 -124.65
N LEU A 463 -13.48 -145.07 -123.57
CA LEU A 463 -14.19 -146.35 -123.58
C LEU A 463 -15.66 -146.05 -123.83
N ASN A 464 -16.03 -145.89 -125.11
CA ASN A 464 -17.39 -145.56 -125.49
C ASN A 464 -18.34 -146.69 -124.99
N PRO A 465 -19.36 -146.37 -124.16
CA PRO A 465 -20.37 -147.33 -123.70
C PRO A 465 -20.93 -148.23 -124.81
N ASP A 466 -20.99 -147.73 -126.04
CA ASP A 466 -21.45 -148.46 -127.22
C ASP A 466 -20.61 -149.71 -127.54
N VAL A 467 -19.28 -149.67 -127.35
CA VAL A 467 -18.37 -150.80 -127.63
C VAL A 467 -18.56 -151.92 -126.60
N ILE A 468 -18.79 -151.53 -125.35
CA ILE A 468 -19.10 -152.46 -124.27
C ILE A 468 -20.44 -153.16 -124.56
N LEU A 469 -21.47 -152.41 -124.95
CA LEU A 469 -22.81 -152.95 -125.21
C LEU A 469 -22.82 -154.11 -126.24
N VAL A 470 -22.09 -153.96 -127.35
CA VAL A 470 -21.98 -154.98 -128.41
C VAL A 470 -21.31 -156.29 -127.92
N ARG A 471 -20.39 -156.19 -126.96
CA ARG A 471 -19.70 -157.37 -126.42
C ARG A 471 -20.55 -158.16 -125.42
N ALA A 472 -21.48 -157.53 -124.70
CA ALA A 472 -22.36 -158.22 -123.75
C ALA A 472 -23.26 -159.22 -124.46
N GLU A 473 -23.73 -158.86 -125.65
CA GLU A 473 -24.56 -159.72 -126.49
C GLU A 473 -23.81 -160.98 -126.97
N GLN A 474 -22.48 -160.90 -127.12
CA GLN A 474 -21.64 -162.03 -127.55
C GLN A 474 -21.30 -163.01 -126.42
N LEU A 475 -21.00 -162.51 -125.21
CA LEU A 475 -20.59 -163.34 -124.07
C LEU A 475 -21.73 -164.16 -123.44
N MET A 476 -22.97 -163.65 -123.46
CA MET A 476 -24.14 -164.42 -123.02
C MET A 476 -24.28 -165.78 -123.74
N LYS A 477 -23.74 -165.89 -124.96
CA LYS A 477 -23.81 -167.12 -125.75
C LYS A 477 -22.77 -168.18 -125.38
N VAL A 478 -21.70 -167.78 -124.69
CA VAL A 478 -20.54 -168.63 -124.36
C VAL A 478 -20.47 -168.96 -122.86
N GLU A 479 -21.04 -168.12 -121.99
CA GLU A 479 -21.14 -168.38 -120.54
C GLU A 479 -22.17 -169.45 -120.15
N ASN A 480 -23.09 -169.83 -121.04
CA ASN A 480 -24.01 -170.95 -120.78
C ASN A 480 -23.29 -172.31 -120.66
N ASP A 481 -22.07 -172.43 -121.21
CA ASP A 481 -21.32 -173.69 -121.29
C ASP A 481 -20.15 -173.80 -120.29
N SER A 482 -19.86 -172.76 -119.49
CA SER A 482 -18.64 -172.71 -118.64
C SER A 482 -18.91 -172.54 -117.13
N ILE A 483 -20.18 -172.47 -116.69
CA ILE A 483 -20.59 -172.16 -115.30
C ILE A 483 -20.44 -173.35 -114.32
N VAL A 484 -19.98 -174.51 -114.76
CA VAL A 484 -19.89 -175.71 -113.90
C VAL A 484 -18.62 -175.75 -113.02
N ASP A 485 -17.52 -175.05 -113.34
CA ASP A 485 -16.19 -175.44 -112.80
C ASP A 485 -15.42 -174.47 -111.86
N GLN A 486 -15.89 -173.26 -111.51
CA GLN A 486 -15.03 -172.30 -110.77
C GLN A 486 -15.60 -171.69 -109.47
N LYS A 487 -16.40 -172.44 -108.70
CA LYS A 487 -17.04 -171.92 -107.47
C LYS A 487 -16.20 -172.01 -106.16
N SER A 488 -14.99 -172.60 -106.15
CA SER A 488 -14.28 -172.89 -104.88
C SER A 488 -13.08 -171.99 -104.50
N SER A 489 -12.52 -171.19 -105.41
CA SER A 489 -11.27 -170.43 -105.12
C SER A 489 -11.48 -168.98 -104.62
N MET A 490 -12.71 -168.46 -104.63
CA MET A 490 -13.01 -167.04 -104.37
C MET A 490 -13.01 -166.66 -102.88
N TYR A 491 -13.29 -167.60 -101.97
CA TYR A 491 -13.59 -167.27 -100.56
C TYR A 491 -12.37 -166.99 -99.66
N ASN A 492 -11.15 -167.36 -100.05
CA ASN A 492 -9.98 -167.24 -99.16
C ASN A 492 -9.23 -165.91 -99.26
N LEU A 493 -9.35 -165.15 -100.35
CA LEU A 493 -8.69 -163.84 -100.49
C LEU A 493 -9.45 -162.69 -99.80
N GLN A 494 -10.77 -162.79 -99.62
CA GLN A 494 -11.58 -161.74 -98.99
C GLN A 494 -11.30 -161.55 -97.48
N ARG A 495 -10.79 -162.58 -96.79
CA ARG A 495 -10.58 -162.53 -95.33
C ARG A 495 -9.34 -161.72 -94.90
N LYS A 496 -8.34 -161.54 -95.77
CA LYS A 496 -7.05 -160.92 -95.41
C LYS A 496 -7.01 -159.39 -95.59
N ILE A 497 -7.89 -158.84 -96.43
CA ILE A 497 -7.98 -157.38 -96.70
C ILE A 497 -8.68 -156.62 -95.57
N LYS A 498 -9.61 -157.27 -94.85
CA LYS A 498 -10.38 -156.64 -93.77
C LYS A 498 -9.51 -156.30 -92.54
N GLN A 499 -8.50 -157.11 -92.27
CA GLN A 499 -7.69 -157.01 -91.04
C GLN A 499 -6.65 -155.88 -91.05
N LEU A 500 -6.24 -155.39 -92.23
CA LEU A 500 -5.25 -154.32 -92.37
C LEU A 500 -5.86 -152.90 -92.35
N LYS A 501 -7.17 -152.77 -92.58
CA LYS A 501 -7.86 -151.47 -92.52
C LYS A 501 -8.12 -150.99 -91.09
N GLU A 502 -8.52 -151.89 -90.19
CA GLU A 502 -8.83 -151.56 -88.79
C GLU A 502 -7.60 -151.11 -87.96
N GLN A 503 -6.37 -151.46 -88.38
CA GLN A 503 -5.15 -151.00 -87.69
C GLN A 503 -4.74 -149.56 -88.01
N MET A 504 -5.20 -149.00 -89.14
CA MET A 504 -4.83 -147.65 -89.56
C MET A 504 -5.65 -146.58 -88.82
N GLU A 505 -6.98 -146.77 -88.73
CA GLU A 505 -7.90 -145.82 -88.06
C GLU A 505 -7.58 -145.61 -86.57
N ASN A 506 -7.06 -146.63 -85.88
CA ASN A 506 -6.69 -146.52 -84.47
C ASN A 506 -5.49 -145.59 -84.22
N LYS A 507 -4.60 -145.39 -85.19
CA LYS A 507 -3.44 -144.49 -85.04
C LYS A 507 -3.80 -143.03 -85.27
N ASP A 508 -4.78 -142.75 -86.13
CA ASP A 508 -5.24 -141.38 -86.41
C ASP A 508 -5.95 -140.75 -85.20
N LEU A 509 -6.79 -141.53 -84.50
CA LEU A 509 -7.48 -141.07 -83.29
C LEU A 509 -6.52 -140.66 -82.15
N HIS A 510 -5.38 -141.36 -82.02
CA HIS A 510 -4.41 -141.06 -80.98
C HIS A 510 -3.68 -139.73 -81.23
N LEU A 511 -3.43 -139.41 -82.49
CA LEU A 511 -2.72 -138.20 -82.91
C LEU A 511 -3.57 -136.93 -82.68
N ASP A 512 -4.88 -137.02 -82.90
CA ASP A 512 -5.81 -135.92 -82.62
C ASP A 512 -5.97 -135.64 -81.11
N LEU A 513 -5.96 -136.68 -80.28
CA LEU A 513 -6.01 -136.50 -78.82
C LEU A 513 -4.77 -135.79 -78.27
N LEU A 514 -3.59 -136.08 -78.85
CA LEU A 514 -2.32 -135.45 -78.50
C LEU A 514 -2.29 -133.96 -78.90
N LYS A 515 -2.77 -133.61 -80.10
CA LYS A 515 -2.86 -132.20 -80.54
C LYS A 515 -3.77 -131.37 -79.64
N LYS A 516 -4.93 -131.91 -79.24
CA LYS A 516 -5.88 -131.23 -78.36
C LYS A 516 -5.33 -131.02 -76.94
N LYS A 517 -4.46 -131.92 -76.48
CA LYS A 517 -3.75 -131.80 -75.19
C LYS A 517 -2.63 -130.75 -75.23
N VAL A 518 -1.98 -130.56 -76.38
CA VAL A 518 -0.99 -129.48 -76.57
C VAL A 518 -1.67 -128.11 -76.53
N THR A 519 -2.76 -127.91 -77.27
CA THR A 519 -3.47 -126.62 -77.28
C THR A 519 -4.02 -126.24 -75.91
N THR A 520 -4.56 -127.19 -75.14
CA THR A 520 -5.02 -126.92 -73.76
C THR A 520 -3.88 -126.59 -72.80
N LEU A 521 -2.68 -127.17 -72.99
CA LEU A 521 -1.51 -126.83 -72.19
C LEU A 521 -0.91 -125.46 -72.57
N GLU A 522 -1.02 -125.05 -73.83
CA GLU A 522 -0.61 -123.72 -74.31
C GLU A 522 -1.53 -122.61 -73.78
N GLU A 523 -2.85 -122.81 -73.84
CA GLU A 523 -3.85 -121.88 -73.26
C GLU A 523 -3.70 -121.72 -71.74
N GLY A 524 -3.42 -122.82 -71.02
CA GLY A 524 -3.16 -122.77 -69.59
C GLY A 524 -1.86 -122.01 -69.23
N ARG A 525 -0.88 -122.00 -70.13
CA ARG A 525 0.38 -121.28 -69.94
C ARG A 525 0.23 -119.77 -70.15
N THR A 526 -0.57 -119.33 -71.13
CA THR A 526 -0.84 -117.90 -71.37
C THR A 526 -1.69 -117.27 -70.27
N ALA A 527 -2.70 -117.99 -69.77
CA ALA A 527 -3.53 -117.52 -68.66
C ALA A 527 -2.71 -117.33 -67.36
N LYS A 528 -1.71 -118.20 -67.14
CA LYS A 528 -0.80 -118.09 -65.99
C LYS A 528 0.09 -116.84 -66.07
N THR A 529 0.61 -116.49 -67.25
CA THR A 529 1.45 -115.30 -67.42
C THR A 529 0.69 -113.99 -67.22
N ASP A 530 -0.59 -113.94 -67.59
CA ASP A 530 -1.42 -112.74 -67.38
C ASP A 530 -1.74 -112.52 -65.89
N LEU A 531 -2.03 -113.60 -65.15
CA LEU A 531 -2.23 -113.56 -63.70
C LEU A 531 -0.96 -113.13 -62.96
N GLU A 532 0.22 -113.60 -63.38
CA GLU A 532 1.50 -113.16 -62.81
C GLU A 532 1.72 -111.65 -63.01
N ARG A 533 1.34 -111.11 -64.17
CA ARG A 533 1.43 -109.65 -64.43
C ARG A 533 0.48 -108.82 -63.58
N GLU A 534 -0.76 -109.29 -63.38
CA GLU A 534 -1.76 -108.61 -62.54
C GLU A 534 -1.34 -108.61 -61.06
N ILE A 535 -0.74 -109.71 -60.59
CA ILE A 535 -0.14 -109.80 -59.25
C ILE A 535 0.98 -108.75 -59.08
N ASP A 536 1.89 -108.62 -60.06
CA ASP A 536 2.96 -107.63 -60.02
C ASP A 536 2.43 -106.19 -59.99
N ASP A 537 1.39 -105.88 -60.78
CA ASP A 537 0.72 -104.57 -60.78
C ASP A 537 0.09 -104.27 -59.41
N HIS A 538 -0.59 -105.25 -58.79
CA HIS A 538 -1.13 -105.11 -57.44
C HIS A 538 -0.05 -104.95 -56.37
N VAL A 539 1.09 -105.63 -56.49
CA VAL A 539 2.23 -105.48 -55.58
C VAL A 539 2.84 -104.08 -55.69
N ILE A 540 2.98 -103.53 -56.89
CA ILE A 540 3.47 -102.16 -57.11
C ILE A 540 2.49 -101.14 -56.51
N LEU A 541 1.18 -101.33 -56.73
CA LEU A 541 0.15 -100.46 -56.15
C LEU A 541 0.16 -100.52 -54.62
N SER A 542 0.27 -101.72 -54.04
CA SER A 542 0.37 -101.93 -52.59
C SER A 542 1.59 -101.23 -51.99
N ARG A 543 2.76 -101.31 -52.65
CA ARG A 543 3.96 -100.55 -52.23
C ARG A 543 3.74 -99.04 -52.29
N LYS A 544 3.14 -98.51 -53.35
CA LYS A 544 2.83 -97.07 -53.46
C LYS A 544 1.88 -96.60 -52.35
N MET A 545 0.84 -97.39 -52.06
CA MET A 545 -0.08 -97.08 -50.96
C MET A 545 0.61 -97.14 -49.61
N LYS A 546 1.49 -98.12 -49.37
CA LYS A 546 2.28 -98.21 -48.14
C LYS A 546 3.16 -96.98 -47.93
N VAL A 547 3.88 -96.53 -48.96
CA VAL A 547 4.69 -95.29 -48.90
C VAL A 547 3.82 -94.07 -48.59
N LYS A 548 2.61 -94.00 -49.16
CA LYS A 548 1.68 -92.89 -48.89
C LYS A 548 1.13 -92.93 -47.45
N VAL A 549 0.87 -94.12 -46.91
CA VAL A 549 0.48 -94.31 -45.51
C VAL A 549 1.61 -93.92 -44.56
N GLU A 550 2.85 -94.31 -44.86
CA GLU A 550 4.03 -93.91 -44.07
C GLU A 550 4.24 -92.39 -44.09
N ALA A 551 4.11 -91.75 -45.25
CA ALA A 551 4.21 -90.30 -45.37
C ALA A 551 3.12 -89.54 -44.60
N LEU A 552 1.86 -89.99 -44.69
CA LEU A 552 0.74 -89.41 -43.94
C LEU A 552 0.91 -89.64 -42.43
N THR A 553 1.40 -90.82 -42.02
CA THR A 553 1.69 -91.12 -40.61
C THR A 553 2.77 -90.20 -40.06
N GLN A 554 3.82 -89.94 -40.84
CA GLN A 554 4.87 -89.00 -40.46
C GLN A 554 4.33 -87.58 -40.31
N GLN A 555 3.51 -87.12 -41.25
CA GLN A 555 2.89 -85.80 -41.19
C GLN A 555 1.98 -85.63 -39.96
N VAL A 556 1.22 -86.67 -39.60
CA VAL A 556 0.41 -86.68 -38.37
C VAL A 556 1.29 -86.59 -37.12
N ASN A 557 2.44 -87.27 -37.11
CA ASN A 557 3.38 -87.20 -35.98
C ASN A 557 4.04 -85.81 -35.87
N ASP A 558 4.43 -85.21 -36.99
CA ASP A 558 5.00 -83.85 -37.01
C ASP A 558 3.99 -82.82 -36.47
N LEU A 559 2.72 -82.90 -36.92
CA LEU A 559 1.65 -82.04 -36.41
C LEU A 559 1.33 -82.28 -34.92
N LYS A 560 1.42 -83.53 -34.44
CA LYS A 560 1.29 -83.83 -33.01
C LYS A 560 2.42 -83.19 -32.19
N ASN A 561 3.65 -83.28 -32.68
CA ASN A 561 4.82 -82.68 -32.03
C ASN A 561 4.69 -81.16 -31.98
N GLU A 562 4.30 -80.52 -33.09
CA GLU A 562 4.03 -79.09 -33.14
C GLU A 562 2.93 -78.69 -32.14
N ASN A 563 1.84 -79.46 -32.05
CA ASN A 563 0.77 -79.20 -31.08
C ASN A 563 1.26 -79.34 -29.63
N THR A 564 2.12 -80.32 -29.32
CA THR A 564 2.73 -80.40 -27.99
C THR A 564 3.66 -79.22 -27.69
N GLN A 565 4.41 -78.74 -28.68
CA GLN A 565 5.28 -77.57 -28.54
C GLN A 565 4.47 -76.29 -28.33
N LEU A 566 3.39 -76.09 -29.08
CA LEU A 566 2.47 -74.96 -28.91
C LEU A 566 1.79 -74.98 -27.53
N LYS A 567 1.43 -76.16 -27.02
CA LYS A 567 0.92 -76.30 -25.64
C LYS A 567 1.96 -75.89 -24.60
N ALA A 568 3.22 -76.30 -24.75
CA ALA A 568 4.31 -75.90 -23.86
C ALA A 568 4.55 -74.38 -23.91
N GLN A 569 4.56 -73.79 -25.11
CA GLN A 569 4.65 -72.33 -25.26
C GLN A 569 3.47 -71.60 -24.63
N SER A 570 2.26 -72.15 -24.74
CA SER A 570 1.06 -71.60 -24.08
C SER A 570 1.18 -71.61 -22.56
N THR A 571 1.72 -72.69 -21.98
CA THR A 571 2.00 -72.74 -20.53
C THR A 571 3.07 -71.73 -20.11
N ASP A 572 4.14 -71.56 -20.90
CA ASP A 572 5.18 -70.57 -20.62
C ASP A 572 4.62 -69.14 -20.65
N VAL A 573 3.79 -68.83 -21.64
CA VAL A 573 3.07 -67.54 -21.71
C VAL A 573 2.18 -67.34 -20.48
N HIS A 574 1.51 -68.39 -20.00
CA HIS A 574 0.69 -68.32 -18.78
C HIS A 574 1.53 -68.02 -17.53
N THR A 575 2.71 -68.64 -17.39
CA THR A 575 3.63 -68.34 -16.28
C THR A 575 4.19 -66.92 -16.35
N LEU A 576 4.51 -66.42 -17.55
CA LEU A 576 4.95 -65.04 -17.75
C LEU A 576 3.84 -64.04 -17.41
N LYS A 577 2.58 -64.33 -17.77
CA LYS A 577 1.42 -63.53 -17.34
C LYS A 577 1.27 -63.50 -15.82
N GLY A 578 1.47 -64.64 -15.14
CA GLY A 578 1.49 -64.70 -13.68
C GLY A 578 2.56 -63.81 -13.06
N ARG A 579 3.80 -63.89 -13.56
CA ARG A 579 4.92 -63.04 -13.12
C ARG A 579 4.65 -61.56 -13.39
N LEU A 580 4.06 -61.23 -14.53
CA LEU A 580 3.69 -59.84 -14.86
C LEU A 580 2.67 -59.31 -13.84
N ALA A 581 1.64 -60.08 -13.52
CA ALA A 581 0.64 -59.71 -12.52
C ALA A 581 1.24 -59.51 -11.11
N GLU A 582 2.25 -60.29 -10.73
CA GLU A 582 3.01 -60.07 -9.49
C GLU A 582 3.82 -58.78 -9.52
N ARG A 583 4.51 -58.50 -10.64
CA ARG A 583 5.25 -57.24 -10.82
C ARG A 583 4.32 -56.02 -10.80
N GLU A 584 3.12 -56.11 -11.37
CA GLU A 584 2.11 -55.06 -11.26
C GLU A 584 1.63 -54.83 -9.82
N LYS A 585 1.52 -55.89 -9.01
CA LYS A 585 1.24 -55.75 -7.56
C LYS A 585 2.39 -55.05 -6.84
N GLU A 586 3.64 -55.41 -7.14
CA GLU A 586 4.84 -54.78 -6.59
C GLU A 586 4.91 -53.29 -6.96
N ILE A 587 4.67 -52.94 -8.22
CA ILE A 587 4.60 -51.55 -8.69
C ILE A 587 3.51 -50.77 -7.94
N ARG A 588 2.31 -51.34 -7.80
CA ARG A 588 1.23 -50.69 -7.01
C ARG A 588 1.64 -50.44 -5.57
N HIS A 589 2.35 -51.38 -4.94
CA HIS A 589 2.83 -51.20 -3.57
C HIS A 589 3.90 -50.10 -3.47
N LEU A 590 4.85 -50.06 -4.41
CA LEU A 590 5.87 -49.02 -4.46
C LEU A 590 5.28 -47.63 -4.71
N LEU A 591 4.24 -47.52 -5.55
CA LEU A 591 3.53 -46.26 -5.77
C LEU A 591 2.84 -45.76 -4.48
N GLU A 592 2.23 -46.68 -3.72
CA GLU A 592 1.64 -46.34 -2.42
C GLU A 592 2.70 -45.83 -1.42
N ASP A 593 3.88 -46.44 -1.41
CA ASP A 593 4.98 -45.98 -0.55
C ASP A 593 5.58 -44.65 -1.02
N ILE A 594 5.66 -44.40 -2.33
CA ILE A 594 6.02 -43.09 -2.87
C ILE A 594 5.02 -42.03 -2.41
N ASN A 595 3.72 -42.27 -2.53
CA ASN A 595 2.69 -41.33 -2.07
C ASN A 595 2.82 -41.02 -0.57
N LYS A 596 3.12 -42.03 0.26
CA LYS A 596 3.38 -41.81 1.69
C LYS A 596 4.62 -40.94 1.91
N LEU A 597 5.71 -41.21 1.18
CA LEU A 597 6.95 -40.44 1.26
C LEU A 597 6.75 -38.99 0.80
N GLU A 598 6.02 -38.76 -0.28
CA GLU A 598 5.63 -37.42 -0.74
C GLU A 598 4.80 -36.70 0.32
N GLY A 599 3.81 -37.37 0.90
CA GLY A 599 3.04 -36.81 2.01
C GLY A 599 3.88 -36.49 3.26
N THR A 600 4.97 -37.23 3.52
CA THR A 600 5.92 -36.85 4.59
C THR A 600 6.82 -35.69 4.18
N ARG A 601 7.29 -35.65 2.92
CA ARG A 601 8.09 -34.55 2.37
C ARG A 601 7.33 -33.24 2.46
N ASP A 602 6.06 -33.23 2.05
CA ASP A 602 5.25 -32.00 2.05
C ASP A 602 5.00 -31.49 3.46
N ARG A 603 4.72 -32.40 4.42
CA ARG A 603 4.63 -32.06 5.85
C ARG A 603 5.95 -31.49 6.39
N GLN A 604 7.08 -32.06 5.99
CA GLN A 604 8.41 -31.56 6.38
C GLN A 604 8.71 -30.21 5.73
N ALA A 605 8.34 -29.99 4.47
CA ALA A 605 8.51 -28.72 3.77
C ALA A 605 7.73 -27.59 4.46
N VAL A 606 6.46 -27.84 4.83
CA VAL A 606 5.66 -26.89 5.62
C VAL A 606 6.35 -26.61 6.97
N LYS A 607 6.86 -27.64 7.65
CA LYS A 607 7.58 -27.47 8.91
C LYS A 607 8.85 -26.63 8.75
N ILE A 608 9.61 -26.83 7.67
CA ILE A 608 10.81 -26.03 7.36
C ILE A 608 10.42 -24.58 7.11
N SER A 609 9.39 -24.32 6.29
CA SER A 609 8.89 -22.97 6.02
C SER A 609 8.49 -22.26 7.32
N THR A 610 7.70 -22.92 8.18
CA THR A 610 7.30 -22.31 9.46
C THR A 610 8.47 -22.06 10.41
N LEU A 611 9.54 -22.85 10.35
CA LEU A 611 10.76 -22.60 11.12
C LEU A 611 11.57 -21.45 10.53
N GLN A 612 11.63 -21.32 9.20
CA GLN A 612 12.25 -20.17 8.53
C GLN A 612 11.55 -18.87 8.90
N ASP A 613 10.21 -18.84 8.87
CA ASP A 613 9.43 -17.66 9.29
C ASP A 613 9.71 -17.27 10.74
N LYS A 614 9.84 -18.27 11.64
CA LYS A 614 10.22 -18.03 13.04
C LYS A 614 11.64 -17.48 13.16
N ILE A 615 12.59 -18.01 12.40
CA ILE A 615 13.96 -17.50 12.38
C ILE A 615 13.98 -16.05 11.89
N HIS A 616 13.27 -15.72 10.82
CA HIS A 616 13.17 -14.36 10.31
C HIS A 616 12.52 -13.41 11.31
N SER A 617 11.45 -13.83 11.98
CA SER A 617 10.83 -13.03 13.06
C SER A 617 11.80 -12.76 14.20
N VAL A 618 12.59 -13.76 14.62
CA VAL A 618 13.59 -13.60 15.69
C VAL A 618 14.73 -12.69 15.22
N ASP A 619 15.18 -12.81 13.97
CA ASP A 619 16.23 -11.96 13.41
C ASP A 619 15.76 -10.50 13.28
N ASP A 620 14.52 -10.28 12.83
CA ASP A 620 13.90 -8.95 12.78
C ASP A 620 13.80 -8.32 14.18
N ASP A 621 13.41 -9.10 15.19
CA ASP A 621 13.34 -8.62 16.58
C ASP A 621 14.74 -8.36 17.17
N ALA A 622 15.73 -9.20 16.84
CA ALA A 622 17.13 -8.98 17.19
C ALA A 622 17.68 -7.71 16.51
N ASN A 623 17.37 -7.48 15.24
CA ASN A 623 17.78 -6.28 14.51
C ASN A 623 17.10 -5.02 15.06
N ARG A 624 15.81 -5.08 15.42
CA ARG A 624 15.11 -3.96 16.09
C ARG A 624 15.74 -3.62 17.43
N THR A 625 16.07 -4.64 18.25
CA THR A 625 16.73 -4.42 19.54
C THR A 625 18.14 -3.89 19.38
N LEU A 626 18.91 -4.39 18.40
CA LEU A 626 20.23 -3.87 18.04
C LEU A 626 20.13 -2.39 17.62
N LEU A 627 19.26 -2.05 16.67
CA LEU A 627 19.06 -0.66 16.21
C LEU A 627 18.61 0.27 17.34
N SER A 628 17.73 -0.20 18.21
CA SER A 628 17.29 0.55 19.40
C SER A 628 18.47 0.80 20.35
N SER A 629 19.27 -0.24 20.63
CA SER A 629 20.45 -0.14 21.48
C SER A 629 21.53 0.76 20.87
N ASP A 630 21.76 0.69 19.55
CA ASP A 630 22.71 1.53 18.84
C ASP A 630 22.26 2.99 18.84
N ASN A 631 20.96 3.24 18.66
CA ASN A 631 20.41 4.58 18.80
C ASN A 631 20.54 5.10 20.24
N ALA A 632 20.32 4.26 21.25
CA ALA A 632 20.54 4.62 22.66
C ALA A 632 22.02 4.93 22.95
N VAL A 633 22.94 4.10 22.45
CA VAL A 633 24.39 4.33 22.55
C VAL A 633 24.77 5.63 21.84
N ARG A 634 24.19 5.92 20.67
CA ARG A 634 24.44 7.17 19.94
C ARG A 634 23.93 8.39 20.69
N VAL A 635 22.74 8.31 21.31
CA VAL A 635 22.20 9.38 22.17
C VAL A 635 23.10 9.59 23.38
N LEU A 636 23.44 8.54 24.12
CA LEU A 636 24.34 8.61 25.27
C LEU A 636 25.73 9.11 24.88
N SER A 637 26.25 8.73 23.70
CA SER A 637 27.54 9.22 23.19
C SER A 637 27.49 10.71 22.85
N ASN A 638 26.37 11.19 22.29
CA ASN A 638 26.16 12.61 22.04
C ASN A 638 26.02 13.41 23.34
N GLU A 639 25.28 12.89 24.32
CA GLU A 639 25.18 13.47 25.67
C GLU A 639 26.53 13.52 26.36
N LEU A 640 27.31 12.43 26.30
CA LEU A 640 28.66 12.37 26.85
C LEU A 640 29.58 13.39 26.17
N ARG A 641 29.48 13.54 24.85
CA ARG A 641 30.26 14.53 24.11
C ARG A 641 29.87 15.97 24.49
N PHE A 642 28.58 16.22 24.70
CA PHE A 642 28.06 17.49 25.19
C PHE A 642 28.49 17.80 26.62
N LEU A 643 28.40 16.82 27.52
CA LEU A 643 28.87 16.91 28.91
C LEU A 643 30.37 17.15 28.98
N LYS A 644 31.15 16.43 28.17
CA LYS A 644 32.60 16.64 28.05
C LYS A 644 32.92 18.06 27.57
N GLY A 645 32.22 18.55 26.54
CA GLY A 645 32.37 19.93 26.07
C GLY A 645 31.99 20.97 27.14
N SER A 646 30.94 20.70 27.91
CA SER A 646 30.52 21.55 29.03
C SER A 646 31.55 21.56 30.16
N LEU A 647 32.12 20.38 30.48
CA LEU A 647 33.19 20.23 31.47
C LEU A 647 34.47 20.95 31.03
N GLU A 648 34.86 20.85 29.77
CA GLU A 648 35.99 21.59 29.19
C GLU A 648 35.78 23.11 29.29
N GLN A 649 34.55 23.61 29.06
CA GLN A 649 34.24 25.03 29.26
C GLN A 649 34.29 25.46 30.73
N VAL A 650 33.85 24.61 31.66
CA VAL A 650 33.93 24.90 33.10
C VAL A 650 35.38 24.90 33.57
N THR A 651 36.17 23.92 33.18
CA THR A 651 37.61 23.86 33.51
C THR A 651 38.39 25.03 32.90
N GLU A 652 38.06 25.46 31.68
CA GLU A 652 38.64 26.67 31.09
C GLU A 652 38.24 27.95 31.85
N ARG A 653 36.97 28.06 32.28
CA ARG A 653 36.53 29.17 33.15
C ARG A 653 37.24 29.15 34.51
N GLU A 654 37.36 27.99 35.12
CA GLU A 654 38.04 27.79 36.39
C GLU A 654 39.52 28.16 36.26
N ARG A 655 40.19 27.71 35.20
CA ARG A 655 41.57 28.11 34.90
C ARG A 655 41.70 29.62 34.80
N ARG A 656 40.82 30.30 34.07
CA ARG A 656 40.82 31.78 33.97
C ARG A 656 40.61 32.45 35.32
N LEU A 657 39.76 31.89 36.18
CA LEU A 657 39.54 32.41 37.54
C LEU A 657 40.77 32.19 38.43
N ILE A 658 41.46 31.05 38.30
CA ILE A 658 42.72 30.78 39.00
C ILE A 658 43.81 31.74 38.50
N ASP A 659 43.94 31.93 37.19
CA ASP A 659 44.89 32.88 36.59
C ASP A 659 44.60 34.32 37.04
N PHE A 660 43.32 34.70 37.11
CA PHE A 660 42.88 36.00 37.63
C PHE A 660 43.17 36.15 39.14
N ARG A 661 42.88 35.11 39.94
CA ARG A 661 43.21 35.06 41.37
C ARG A 661 44.71 35.20 41.60
N ALA A 662 45.53 34.49 40.84
CA ALA A 662 46.99 34.58 40.90
C ALA A 662 47.50 35.97 40.47
N LEU A 663 46.87 36.57 39.46
CA LEU A 663 47.17 37.94 39.02
C LEU A 663 46.88 38.95 40.14
N ILE A 664 45.72 38.88 40.79
CA ILE A 664 45.34 39.75 41.90
C ILE A 664 46.28 39.55 43.09
N ALA A 665 46.54 38.30 43.49
CA ALA A 665 47.46 38.01 44.59
C ALA A 665 48.85 38.65 44.33
N ARG A 666 49.37 38.51 43.11
CA ARG A 666 50.61 39.17 42.69
C ARG A 666 50.53 40.70 42.74
N MET A 667 49.41 41.30 42.30
CA MET A 667 49.20 42.75 42.38
C MET A 667 49.14 43.28 43.83
N LEU A 668 48.72 42.45 44.78
CA LEU A 668 48.64 42.78 46.22
C LEU A 668 49.92 42.43 47.01
N GLY A 669 50.99 42.04 46.32
CA GLY A 669 52.26 41.63 46.94
C GLY A 669 52.15 40.36 47.78
N LEU A 670 51.14 39.52 47.52
CA LEU A 670 51.02 38.18 48.08
C LEU A 670 51.82 37.22 47.18
N ASP A 671 52.54 36.26 47.76
CA ASP A 671 53.36 35.33 46.98
C ASP A 671 52.46 34.36 46.18
N ALA A 672 52.35 34.63 44.88
CA ALA A 672 51.57 33.84 43.94
C ALA A 672 52.13 32.43 43.72
N LYS A 673 53.33 32.10 44.22
CA LYS A 673 53.91 30.75 44.11
C LYS A 673 53.29 29.75 45.10
N THR A 674 52.65 30.25 46.16
CA THR A 674 51.88 29.44 47.10
C THR A 674 50.40 29.47 46.72
N LEU A 675 49.88 28.36 46.18
CA LEU A 675 48.46 28.19 45.80
C LEU A 675 47.46 28.39 46.96
N ALA A 676 47.98 28.49 48.18
CA ALA A 676 47.27 28.48 49.45
C ALA A 676 47.07 29.87 50.08
N VAL A 677 47.02 30.96 49.30
CA VAL A 677 46.56 32.26 49.83
C VAL A 677 45.03 32.20 49.98
N PRO A 678 44.47 32.19 51.20
CA PRO A 678 43.02 32.10 51.37
C PRO A 678 42.33 33.34 50.79
N ASP A 679 41.16 33.18 50.18
CA ASP A 679 40.47 34.30 49.52
C ASP A 679 40.15 35.45 50.50
N TYR A 680 39.98 35.17 51.79
CA TYR A 680 39.79 36.20 52.81
C TYR A 680 41.01 37.12 52.97
N GLU A 681 42.22 36.65 52.70
CA GLU A 681 43.46 37.45 52.84
C GLU A 681 43.67 38.37 51.63
N ILE A 682 43.33 37.89 50.42
CA ILE A 682 43.23 38.69 49.20
C ILE A 682 42.14 39.76 49.36
N THR A 683 40.96 39.36 49.87
CA THR A 683 39.82 40.25 50.09
C THR A 683 40.14 41.32 51.15
N ALA A 684 40.74 40.94 52.28
CA ALA A 684 41.13 41.88 53.33
C ALA A 684 42.18 42.91 52.87
N ARG A 685 43.15 42.52 52.00
CA ARG A 685 44.13 43.47 51.43
C ARG A 685 43.52 44.37 50.37
N LEU A 686 42.60 43.86 49.54
CA LEU A 686 41.83 44.68 48.62
C LEU A 686 40.96 45.69 49.38
N GLU A 687 40.28 45.26 50.44
CA GLU A 687 39.50 46.10 51.33
C GLU A 687 40.36 47.15 52.02
N HIS A 688 41.59 46.79 52.45
CA HIS A 688 42.56 47.73 53.03
C HIS A 688 43.07 48.76 52.00
N LEU A 689 43.38 48.34 50.77
CA LEU A 689 43.72 49.26 49.67
C LEU A 689 42.54 50.15 49.28
N LEU A 690 41.32 49.63 49.27
CA LEU A 690 40.09 50.38 49.02
C LEU A 690 39.81 51.39 50.14
N THR A 691 40.15 51.07 51.41
CA THR A 691 40.07 52.03 52.53
C THR A 691 41.19 53.08 52.50
N ILE A 692 42.35 52.79 51.93
CA ILE A 692 43.45 53.76 51.72
C ILE A 692 43.20 54.69 50.52
N VAL A 693 42.40 54.24 49.53
CA VAL A 693 42.08 55.00 48.31
C VAL A 693 40.77 55.83 48.43
N GLN A 694 40.09 55.83 49.58
CA GLN A 694 39.03 56.80 49.89
C GLN A 694 39.65 58.10 50.45
N PRO A 695 40.04 59.05 49.58
CA PRO A 695 39.12 60.14 49.31
C PRO A 695 39.25 60.69 47.88
N ALA A 696 38.76 59.97 46.87
CA ALA A 696 38.29 60.51 45.61
C ALA A 696 37.64 59.38 44.80
N MET A 697 36.68 59.71 43.95
CA MET A 697 35.96 58.81 43.03
C MET A 697 34.70 58.18 43.64
N GLY A 698 33.61 58.95 43.61
CA GLY A 698 32.29 58.37 43.41
C GLY A 698 32.27 57.67 42.04
N ILE A 699 31.95 56.38 42.03
CA ILE A 699 31.63 55.63 40.82
C ILE A 699 30.17 55.22 40.90
N PRO A 700 29.33 55.56 39.90
CA PRO A 700 27.96 55.12 39.84
C PRO A 700 27.88 53.61 39.55
N VAL A 701 27.01 52.96 40.30
CA VAL A 701 26.52 51.60 40.05
C VAL A 701 25.82 51.58 38.68
N VAL A 702 26.33 50.80 37.74
CA VAL A 702 25.56 50.39 36.56
C VAL A 702 25.46 48.87 36.54
N GLN A 703 24.23 48.42 36.76
CA GLN A 703 23.75 47.06 36.65
C GLN A 703 23.99 46.53 35.23
N MET A 704 24.63 45.37 35.13
CA MET A 704 24.60 44.54 33.93
C MET A 704 23.43 43.56 34.05
N PRO A 705 22.48 43.53 33.11
CA PRO A 705 21.35 42.61 33.15
C PRO A 705 21.75 41.22 32.66
N VAL A 706 21.27 40.21 33.39
CA VAL A 706 21.18 38.82 32.94
C VAL A 706 20.11 38.74 31.86
N THR A 707 20.47 38.30 30.66
CA THR A 707 19.51 37.83 29.64
C THR A 707 19.90 36.43 29.19
N THR A 708 19.19 35.46 29.76
CA THR A 708 18.84 34.22 29.07
C THR A 708 18.00 34.58 27.84
N THR A 709 18.35 34.05 26.66
CA THR A 709 17.44 33.33 25.74
C THR A 709 18.12 33.14 24.39
N THR A 710 18.32 31.87 24.09
CA THR A 710 18.60 31.27 22.79
C THR A 710 17.67 31.76 21.68
N LYS A 711 18.23 32.36 20.62
CA LYS A 711 17.68 32.30 19.25
C LYS A 711 18.62 31.43 18.40
N PRO A 712 18.11 30.53 17.55
CA PRO A 712 18.90 29.76 16.61
C PRO A 712 19.15 30.62 15.36
N LEU A 713 20.41 30.69 14.92
CA LEU A 713 20.78 31.27 13.63
C LEU A 713 21.29 30.14 12.72
N SER A 714 20.49 29.92 11.69
CA SER A 714 20.78 29.25 10.44
C SER A 714 21.93 29.94 9.71
N VAL A 715 22.90 29.15 9.21
CA VAL A 715 23.89 29.56 8.20
C VAL A 715 24.04 28.44 7.18
N SER A 716 23.56 28.76 5.98
CA SER A 716 24.17 28.59 4.65
C SER A 716 24.61 27.21 4.15
N GLN A 717 23.91 26.80 3.08
CA GLN A 717 24.45 26.52 1.73
C GLN A 717 25.91 26.05 1.63
N GLN A 718 26.08 24.80 1.17
CA GLN A 718 27.14 24.48 0.22
C GLN A 718 26.66 23.43 -0.80
N GLN A 719 27.07 23.69 -2.03
CA GLN A 719 26.75 23.03 -3.28
C GLN A 719 27.05 21.52 -3.27
N GLN A 720 26.15 20.71 -3.82
CA GLN A 720 26.51 19.41 -4.37
C GLN A 720 26.40 19.44 -5.89
N GLN A 721 27.57 19.52 -6.50
CA GLN A 721 27.84 19.28 -7.90
C GLN A 721 27.75 17.78 -8.20
N LYS A 722 27.29 17.46 -9.42
CA LYS A 722 27.37 16.14 -10.08
C LYS A 722 28.79 15.55 -10.03
N PRO A 723 28.90 14.23 -10.21
CA PRO A 723 29.98 13.70 -11.05
C PRO A 723 29.47 12.75 -12.15
N PRO A 724 30.35 12.40 -13.12
CA PRO A 724 29.97 12.28 -14.52
C PRO A 724 30.08 10.87 -15.09
N TYR A 725 29.56 10.74 -16.31
CA TYR A 725 29.89 9.68 -17.27
C TYR A 725 31.41 9.56 -17.48
N HIS A 726 31.94 8.33 -17.44
CA HIS A 726 33.09 7.99 -18.27
C HIS A 726 33.01 6.57 -18.83
N ASN A 727 33.33 6.53 -20.13
CA ASN A 727 33.38 5.42 -21.04
C ASN A 727 34.69 4.63 -20.80
N GLY A 728 34.67 3.31 -21.03
CA GLY A 728 35.85 2.47 -20.89
C GLY A 728 35.68 1.10 -21.55
N HIS A 729 35.80 1.07 -22.87
CA HIS A 729 36.14 -0.13 -23.65
C HIS A 729 37.50 -0.68 -23.21
N TYR A 730 37.62 -1.98 -22.94
CA TYR A 730 38.76 -2.80 -23.37
C TYR A 730 38.33 -4.25 -23.60
N HIS A 731 38.88 -4.78 -24.70
CA HIS A 731 38.81 -6.13 -25.22
C HIS A 731 39.87 -7.04 -24.55
N THR A 732 39.70 -8.36 -24.77
CA THR A 732 40.72 -9.44 -24.87
C THR A 732 41.52 -9.84 -23.61
N ASP A 733 41.36 -11.08 -23.14
CA ASP A 733 42.14 -12.27 -23.55
C ASP A 733 42.29 -13.36 -22.45
N SER A 734 41.92 -14.58 -22.83
CA SER A 734 42.68 -15.85 -22.72
C SER A 734 43.68 -16.09 -21.57
N ARG A 735 43.43 -17.16 -20.79
CA ARG A 735 44.36 -18.27 -20.41
C ARG A 735 43.69 -19.17 -19.35
N GLN A 736 43.33 -20.42 -19.64
CA GLN A 736 44.17 -21.64 -19.50
C GLN A 736 45.17 -21.57 -18.34
N ASN A 737 44.99 -22.35 -17.26
CA ASN A 737 45.61 -23.68 -17.10
C ASN A 737 45.39 -24.28 -15.68
N THR A 738 45.01 -25.57 -15.67
CA THR A 738 45.51 -26.70 -14.83
C THR A 738 45.86 -26.54 -13.35
N HIS A 739 45.18 -27.32 -12.49
CA HIS A 739 45.69 -28.53 -11.80
C HIS A 739 44.69 -28.92 -10.67
N SER A 740 44.04 -30.08 -10.74
CA SER A 740 44.49 -31.41 -10.25
C SER A 740 44.52 -31.53 -8.72
N ALA A 741 43.64 -32.37 -8.15
CA ALA A 741 44.01 -33.65 -7.52
C ALA A 741 43.02 -34.15 -6.44
N HIS A 742 42.73 -35.47 -6.53
CA HIS A 742 42.43 -36.46 -5.47
C HIS A 742 41.02 -36.50 -4.85
N GLY A 743 40.32 -37.65 -4.75
CA GLY A 743 40.65 -39.01 -5.20
C GLY A 743 39.67 -40.09 -4.67
N ARG A 744 39.83 -41.30 -5.23
CA ARG A 744 39.52 -42.66 -4.67
C ARG A 744 38.04 -43.11 -4.61
N ARG A 745 37.63 -44.37 -4.91
CA ARG A 745 38.26 -45.63 -5.41
C ARG A 745 37.19 -46.75 -5.61
N ARG A 746 37.52 -47.77 -6.45
CA ARG A 746 37.04 -49.20 -6.59
C ARG A 746 35.69 -49.42 -7.34
N SER A 747 35.53 -50.09 -8.50
CA SER A 747 35.97 -51.41 -9.06
C SER A 747 35.29 -52.64 -8.42
N PRO A 748 35.15 -53.82 -9.09
CA PRO A 748 34.86 -54.16 -10.51
C PRO A 748 33.90 -55.38 -10.68
N SER A 749 33.69 -55.80 -11.94
CA SER A 749 32.92 -56.97 -12.46
C SER A 749 33.21 -58.35 -11.84
N PRO A 750 32.47 -59.40 -12.28
CA PRO A 750 33.15 -60.60 -12.79
C PRO A 750 32.60 -61.17 -14.12
N PRO A 751 33.42 -61.93 -14.88
CA PRO A 751 33.06 -62.65 -16.11
C PRO A 751 32.95 -64.18 -15.90
N SER A 752 32.36 -64.93 -16.85
CA SER A 752 32.98 -66.10 -17.54
C SER A 752 31.99 -66.92 -18.39
N ARG A 753 32.39 -67.15 -19.66
CA ARG A 753 32.37 -68.37 -20.51
C ARG A 753 31.16 -69.32 -20.57
N ARG A 754 30.89 -70.11 -21.62
CA ARG A 754 31.25 -70.25 -23.06
C ARG A 754 30.79 -71.67 -23.45
N THR A 755 29.82 -71.84 -24.35
CA THR A 755 29.60 -72.97 -25.28
C THR A 755 28.45 -72.52 -26.21
N GLY A 756 28.49 -72.50 -27.54
CA GLY A 756 29.36 -73.17 -28.49
C GLY A 756 28.63 -74.31 -29.17
N VAL A 757 27.61 -74.05 -30.01
CA VAL A 757 27.10 -75.02 -31.00
C VAL A 757 26.61 -74.28 -32.25
N ASN A 758 27.22 -74.63 -33.39
CA ASN A 758 26.85 -74.28 -34.76
C ASN A 758 25.57 -75.02 -35.20
N HIS A 759 24.81 -74.43 -36.14
CA HIS A 759 24.17 -75.04 -37.32
C HIS A 759 23.05 -74.09 -37.80
N ARG A 760 23.20 -73.37 -38.92
CA ARG A 760 22.97 -73.78 -40.31
C ARG A 760 21.49 -73.91 -40.67
N ALA A 761 20.99 -72.81 -41.26
CA ALA A 761 20.16 -72.73 -42.46
C ALA A 761 18.65 -73.02 -42.43
N ARG A 762 17.99 -72.27 -43.34
CA ARG A 762 16.74 -72.51 -44.08
C ARG A 762 15.47 -71.79 -43.59
N SER A 763 15.28 -70.60 -44.15
CA SER A 763 14.18 -70.26 -45.06
C SER A 763 12.94 -71.16 -45.04
N LEU A 764 11.74 -70.58 -44.83
CA LEU A 764 10.80 -70.19 -45.89
C LEU A 764 9.44 -69.79 -45.27
N SER A 765 8.90 -68.73 -45.85
CA SER A 765 7.56 -68.16 -45.75
C SER A 765 6.40 -69.14 -45.98
N SER A 766 5.25 -68.87 -45.35
CA SER A 766 3.93 -69.21 -45.92
C SER A 766 3.03 -67.97 -45.99
N LEU A 767 2.61 -67.67 -47.22
CA LEU A 767 1.51 -66.77 -47.55
C LEU A 767 0.20 -67.48 -47.19
N HIS A 768 -0.63 -66.81 -46.39
CA HIS A 768 -1.97 -67.22 -46.04
C HIS A 768 -2.92 -66.68 -47.13
N ALA A 769 -3.40 -67.55 -48.01
CA ALA A 769 -4.51 -67.25 -48.91
C ALA A 769 -5.76 -67.94 -48.36
N GLY A 770 -6.78 -67.14 -48.06
CA GLY A 770 -8.06 -67.58 -47.53
C GLY A 770 -8.84 -68.43 -48.53
N ILE A 771 -9.55 -69.42 -48.00
CA ILE A 771 -10.60 -70.16 -48.70
C ILE A 771 -11.87 -69.97 -47.88
N ASP A 772 -12.86 -69.37 -48.53
CA ASP A 772 -14.22 -69.11 -48.08
C ASP A 772 -15.07 -70.40 -48.21
N PRO A 773 -15.72 -70.91 -47.15
CA PRO A 773 -16.52 -72.12 -47.22
C PRO A 773 -18.00 -71.81 -47.46
N LYS A 774 -18.36 -71.42 -48.68
CA LYS A 774 -19.73 -71.50 -49.22
C LYS A 774 -19.72 -71.78 -50.72
N THR A 775 -19.43 -73.03 -51.09
CA THR A 775 -19.87 -73.58 -52.37
C THR A 775 -19.93 -75.11 -52.31
N TYR A 776 -21.17 -75.61 -52.21
CA TYR A 776 -21.64 -77.02 -52.20
C TYR A 776 -21.27 -77.92 -51.02
#